data_AF-A0A972K6D2-F1
#
_entry.id   AF-A0A972K6D2-F1
#
_cell.length_a   1.000
_cell.length_b   1.000
_cell.length_c   1.000
_cell.angle_alpha   90.00
_cell.angle_beta   90.00
_cell.angle_gamma   90.00
#
_symmetry.space_group_name_H-M   'P 1'
#
loop_
_entity.id
_entity.type
_entity.pdbx_description
1 polymer ?
#
loop_
_entity_poly.entity_id
_entity_poly.type
_entity_poly.pdbx_seq_one_letter_code
_entity_poly.pdbx_strand_id
1 'polypeptide(L)'
;MPETTEQLQQKIIPLIQTQQLDAALAIANQACNQDPQNADKWLLLAGIHSYRQDMPAVADCCQKAIALQPQHVNAHYNLAVAWQMQSDIIRAEKSYNTVIQLQPQHANAYAGLSRIQTQQGQHDKALNNQRKAIQLTPDNPHFHFQIAALYQDMQKIDLAKQYYEETLRLMPGHFEAMNNLGSLYHTQAQHDQAIQYFNQALQIQPQNAQIHYNLSQSYWQKNQLDTAFQHALKALQLQPNRLIFRQNFIQVLGITPHIPNEPEVIQQIEQSYLIEGINWQDLLPSSLAILRQDTSFNQLRTSAITGGYASIYKKLDNKKNIQLLGKPLLLYCLTHTVITFKEEEQLFTLLRQACLQLAITKQFQVNDLFMAFIAALACQCFNNEYAFSQSNIEIESVNTLCTEIKNIDTNEPLDKVTQTKIILLAMYQPLHSIISLQDNTFSKTQHQSAPWQLLIERQLKQPQQEQIIRQEIESLTVIEDQTSKAVQDQYEDSPYPRWLSINLHQPRSYQQIWMELFPHFQAPDFPTSPIDLLIAGCGTGSHAAISSTRFADVNVLAIDLSRQSLSYAQRMADRNQINNLRFAQADILGLKSLDQRFHIIESVGVLHHMKQPEAGLKVLRNLLHPNGMINLGFYSSMARRHITQARERFKNTTPSPENIRQARQELFALPTDDPLHSITKNNDFYSLSECRDLIFHTQERCYTIAEIKQLISSCGLRFIGFELPSPVTRKQYMAEYPEDTQLDNLDNWGVFEQQHPDTFIGMYTFWCQRVD
;
A
#
# COMPACT_ATOMS: atom_id res chain seq x y z
N MET A 1 28.36 -59.23 -23.01
CA MET A 1 28.96 -57.97 -23.48
C MET A 1 28.28 -56.82 -22.75
N PRO A 2 28.98 -55.71 -22.43
CA PRO A 2 28.34 -54.53 -21.87
C PRO A 2 27.22 -54.06 -22.82
N GLU A 3 26.07 -53.66 -22.27
CA GLU A 3 24.99 -53.09 -23.08
C GLU A 3 25.45 -51.79 -23.76
N THR A 4 24.99 -51.57 -24.99
CA THR A 4 25.27 -50.33 -25.72
C THR A 4 24.47 -49.18 -25.10
N THR A 5 24.94 -47.94 -25.27
CA THR A 5 24.23 -46.75 -24.81
C THR A 5 22.80 -46.68 -25.37
N GLU A 6 22.61 -47.10 -26.62
CA GLU A 6 21.30 -47.13 -27.28
C GLU A 6 20.35 -48.16 -26.62
N GLN A 7 20.85 -49.35 -26.28
CA GLN A 7 20.08 -50.37 -25.54
C GLN A 7 19.68 -49.87 -24.15
N LEU A 8 20.58 -49.13 -23.48
CA LEU A 8 20.30 -48.53 -22.18
C LEU A 8 19.24 -47.42 -22.29
N GLN A 9 19.31 -46.57 -23.30
CA GLN A 9 18.32 -45.51 -23.55
C GLN A 9 16.92 -46.10 -23.78
N GLN A 10 16.80 -47.18 -24.55
CA GLN A 10 15.52 -47.86 -24.78
C GLN A 10 14.88 -48.40 -23.48
N LYS A 11 15.68 -48.77 -22.49
CA LYS A 11 15.18 -49.18 -21.16
C LYS A 11 14.88 -48.00 -20.24
N ILE A 12 15.71 -46.95 -20.27
CA ILE A 12 15.65 -45.83 -19.32
C ILE A 12 14.59 -44.80 -19.70
N ILE A 13 14.40 -44.49 -20.98
CA ILE A 13 13.45 -43.45 -21.42
C ILE A 13 12.01 -43.75 -20.97
N PRO A 14 11.46 -44.97 -21.13
CA PRO A 14 10.11 -45.28 -20.65
C PRO A 14 9.95 -45.14 -19.14
N LEU A 15 11.01 -45.44 -18.37
CA LEU A 15 11.01 -45.28 -16.92
C LEU A 15 10.94 -43.79 -16.52
N ILE A 16 11.68 -42.92 -17.23
CA ILE A 16 11.59 -41.47 -17.03
C ILE A 16 10.19 -40.95 -17.37
N GLN A 17 9.62 -41.40 -18.50
CA GLN A 17 8.27 -41.00 -18.93
C GLN A 17 7.19 -41.42 -17.92
N THR A 18 7.39 -42.52 -17.21
CA THR A 18 6.49 -43.02 -16.15
C THR A 18 6.90 -42.57 -14.74
N GLN A 19 7.82 -41.61 -14.62
CA GLN A 19 8.36 -41.05 -13.37
C GLN A 19 9.03 -42.08 -12.42
N GLN A 20 9.45 -43.23 -12.93
CA GLN A 20 10.17 -44.25 -12.18
C GLN A 20 11.68 -43.96 -12.12
N LEU A 21 12.04 -42.80 -11.56
CA LEU A 21 13.41 -42.27 -11.60
C LEU A 21 14.44 -43.12 -10.82
N ASP A 22 14.04 -43.78 -9.73
CA ASP A 22 14.94 -44.66 -8.96
C ASP A 22 15.34 -45.92 -9.76
N ALA A 23 14.41 -46.50 -10.51
CA ALA A 23 14.67 -47.66 -11.35
C ALA A 23 15.58 -47.28 -12.53
N ALA A 24 15.32 -46.13 -13.17
CA ALA A 24 16.19 -45.59 -14.21
C ALA A 24 17.62 -45.35 -13.69
N LEU A 25 17.74 -44.76 -12.49
CA LEU A 25 19.01 -44.46 -11.84
C LEU A 25 19.80 -45.73 -11.51
N ALA A 26 19.14 -46.78 -11.01
CA ALA A 26 19.77 -48.06 -10.71
C ALA A 26 20.40 -48.69 -11.97
N ILE A 27 19.67 -48.68 -13.08
CA ILE A 27 20.16 -49.21 -14.37
C ILE A 27 21.35 -48.39 -14.89
N ALA A 28 21.27 -47.05 -14.85
CA ALA A 28 22.35 -46.19 -15.32
C ALA A 28 23.61 -46.29 -14.44
N ASN A 29 23.46 -46.39 -13.12
CA ASN A 29 24.59 -46.62 -12.19
C ASN A 29 25.26 -47.96 -12.44
N GLN A 30 24.47 -49.03 -12.61
CA GLN A 30 25.01 -50.35 -12.94
C GLN A 30 25.78 -50.31 -14.27
N ALA A 31 25.25 -49.63 -15.29
CA ALA A 31 25.91 -49.48 -16.57
C ALA A 31 27.24 -48.72 -16.47
N CYS A 32 27.31 -47.65 -15.67
CA CYS A 32 28.55 -46.91 -15.42
C CYS A 32 29.58 -47.75 -14.64
N ASN A 33 29.14 -48.59 -13.69
CA ASN A 33 30.02 -49.47 -12.93
C ASN A 33 30.60 -50.61 -13.78
N GLN A 34 29.81 -51.14 -14.72
CA GLN A 34 30.23 -52.22 -15.62
C GLN A 34 31.18 -51.74 -16.73
N ASP A 35 31.12 -50.46 -17.09
CA ASP A 35 31.92 -49.86 -18.15
C ASP A 35 32.26 -48.39 -17.82
N PRO A 36 33.14 -48.15 -16.83
CA PRO A 36 33.42 -46.80 -16.32
C PRO A 36 34.20 -45.93 -17.30
N GLN A 37 34.73 -46.49 -18.39
CA GLN A 37 35.51 -45.78 -19.41
C GLN A 37 34.64 -45.22 -20.55
N ASN A 38 33.31 -45.40 -20.49
CA ASN A 38 32.39 -44.94 -21.51
C ASN A 38 31.74 -43.61 -21.10
N ALA A 39 32.12 -42.52 -21.80
CA ALA A 39 31.64 -41.18 -21.52
C ALA A 39 30.11 -41.03 -21.69
N ASP A 40 29.51 -41.71 -22.68
CA ASP A 40 28.07 -41.62 -22.95
C ASP A 40 27.22 -42.21 -21.82
N LYS A 41 27.73 -43.23 -21.12
CA LYS A 41 27.04 -43.83 -19.97
C LYS A 41 27.00 -42.87 -18.78
N TRP A 42 28.10 -42.16 -18.53
CA TRP A 42 28.14 -41.08 -17.53
C TRP A 42 27.21 -39.93 -17.91
N LEU A 43 27.12 -39.58 -19.20
CA LEU A 43 26.19 -38.56 -19.67
C LEU A 43 24.72 -38.98 -19.52
N LEU A 44 24.41 -40.25 -19.78
CA LEU A 44 23.08 -40.81 -19.57
C LEU A 44 22.67 -40.74 -18.08
N LEU A 45 23.60 -41.06 -17.18
CA LEU A 45 23.41 -40.91 -15.74
C LEU A 45 23.19 -39.44 -15.34
N ALA A 46 23.96 -38.51 -15.90
CA ALA A 46 23.76 -37.07 -15.70
C ALA A 46 22.34 -36.61 -16.13
N GLY A 47 21.83 -37.13 -17.25
CA GLY A 47 20.46 -36.85 -17.70
C GLY A 47 19.40 -37.24 -16.65
N ILE A 48 19.55 -38.40 -16.01
CA ILE A 48 18.61 -38.86 -14.97
C ILE A 48 18.71 -37.97 -13.71
N HIS A 49 19.91 -37.61 -13.29
CA HIS A 49 20.08 -36.66 -12.17
C HIS A 49 19.47 -35.29 -12.49
N SER A 50 19.50 -34.85 -13.75
CA SER A 50 18.83 -33.61 -14.18
C SER A 50 17.31 -33.69 -14.00
N TYR A 51 16.68 -34.84 -14.30
CA TYR A 51 15.24 -35.06 -14.02
C TYR A 51 14.91 -35.06 -12.52
N ARG A 52 15.87 -35.43 -11.66
CA ARG A 52 15.75 -35.34 -10.18
C ARG A 52 16.10 -33.97 -9.61
N GLN A 53 16.53 -33.03 -10.44
CA GLN A 53 17.05 -31.71 -10.04
C GLN A 53 18.31 -31.78 -9.14
N ASP A 54 19.07 -32.88 -9.20
CA ASP A 54 20.32 -33.06 -8.45
C ASP A 54 21.51 -32.52 -9.26
N MET A 55 21.61 -31.19 -9.32
CA MET A 55 22.61 -30.48 -10.14
C MET A 55 24.07 -30.78 -9.77
N PRO A 56 24.45 -30.99 -8.48
CA PRO A 56 25.79 -31.44 -8.13
C PRO A 56 26.14 -32.80 -8.77
N ALA A 57 25.24 -33.78 -8.70
CA ALA A 57 25.48 -35.08 -9.33
C ALA A 57 25.51 -35.01 -10.86
N VAL A 58 24.70 -34.14 -11.48
CA VAL A 58 24.79 -33.84 -12.93
C VAL A 58 26.22 -33.39 -13.27
N ALA A 59 26.75 -32.45 -12.51
CA ALA A 59 28.07 -31.90 -12.76
C ALA A 59 29.19 -32.94 -12.57
N ASP A 60 29.14 -33.74 -11.52
CA ASP A 60 30.11 -34.82 -11.26
C ASP A 60 30.12 -35.85 -12.41
N CYS A 61 28.94 -36.27 -12.87
CA CYS A 61 28.81 -37.20 -13.98
C CYS A 61 29.34 -36.58 -15.30
N CYS A 62 29.03 -35.31 -15.56
CA CYS A 62 29.55 -34.62 -16.74
C CYS A 62 31.07 -34.44 -16.69
N GLN A 63 31.66 -34.15 -15.52
CA GLN A 63 33.11 -34.07 -15.35
C GLN A 63 33.79 -35.40 -15.63
N LYS A 64 33.22 -36.53 -15.17
CA LYS A 64 33.71 -37.87 -15.50
C LYS A 64 33.65 -38.13 -17.01
N ALA A 65 32.54 -37.78 -17.67
CA ALA A 65 32.40 -37.90 -19.11
C ALA A 65 33.45 -37.05 -19.87
N ILE A 66 33.71 -35.81 -19.43
CA ILE A 66 34.70 -34.91 -20.03
C ILE A 66 36.13 -35.41 -19.78
N ALA A 67 36.43 -35.99 -18.61
CA ALA A 67 37.74 -36.57 -18.32
C ALA A 67 38.09 -37.73 -19.28
N LEU A 68 37.08 -38.49 -19.69
CA LEU A 68 37.20 -39.60 -20.64
C LEU A 68 37.22 -39.11 -22.09
N GLN A 69 36.39 -38.12 -22.41
CA GLN A 69 36.27 -37.53 -23.74
C GLN A 69 36.25 -35.99 -23.65
N PRO A 70 37.41 -35.32 -23.70
CA PRO A 70 37.51 -33.87 -23.47
C PRO A 70 36.73 -33.00 -24.46
N GLN A 71 36.43 -33.50 -25.66
CA GLN A 71 35.67 -32.80 -26.69
C GLN A 71 34.18 -33.18 -26.71
N HIS A 72 33.67 -33.84 -25.65
CA HIS A 72 32.28 -34.28 -25.58
C HIS A 72 31.31 -33.10 -25.40
N VAL A 73 30.69 -32.64 -26.48
CA VAL A 73 29.86 -31.41 -26.51
C VAL A 73 28.70 -31.45 -25.50
N ASN A 74 27.89 -32.53 -25.50
CA ASN A 74 26.73 -32.63 -24.60
C ASN A 74 27.12 -32.67 -23.12
N ALA A 75 28.28 -33.23 -22.77
CA ALA A 75 28.78 -33.23 -21.40
C ALA A 75 29.18 -31.82 -20.96
N HIS A 76 29.86 -31.04 -21.81
CA HIS A 76 30.14 -29.63 -21.54
C HIS A 76 28.88 -28.78 -21.44
N TYR A 77 27.87 -29.03 -22.29
CA TYR A 77 26.59 -28.31 -22.24
C TYR A 77 25.81 -28.61 -20.96
N ASN A 78 25.66 -29.89 -20.59
CA ASN A 78 24.97 -30.28 -19.36
C ASN A 78 25.72 -29.79 -18.12
N LEU A 79 27.05 -29.76 -18.15
CA LEU A 79 27.87 -29.15 -17.10
C LEU A 79 27.61 -27.64 -16.99
N ALA A 80 27.50 -26.93 -18.12
CA ALA A 80 27.18 -25.50 -18.12
C ALA A 80 25.81 -25.20 -17.49
N VAL A 81 24.79 -26.00 -17.84
CA VAL A 81 23.44 -25.90 -17.26
C VAL A 81 23.47 -26.18 -15.75
N ALA A 82 24.18 -27.21 -15.32
CA ALA A 82 24.31 -27.56 -13.90
C ALA A 82 24.94 -26.45 -13.07
N TRP A 83 26.01 -25.82 -13.59
CA TRP A 83 26.64 -24.65 -12.97
C TRP A 83 25.74 -23.42 -12.94
N GLN A 84 25.00 -23.18 -14.02
CA GLN A 84 24.04 -22.09 -14.06
C GLN A 84 22.94 -22.26 -13.01
N MET A 85 22.38 -23.46 -12.85
CA MET A 85 21.33 -23.72 -11.84
C MET A 85 21.87 -23.65 -10.40
N GLN A 86 23.18 -23.84 -10.22
CA GLN A 86 23.88 -23.63 -8.95
C GLN A 86 24.34 -22.18 -8.75
N SER A 87 24.01 -21.26 -9.66
CA SER A 87 24.45 -19.86 -9.66
C SER A 87 25.98 -19.67 -9.74
N ASP A 88 26.75 -20.68 -10.17
CA ASP A 88 28.18 -20.54 -10.50
C ASP A 88 28.33 -20.04 -11.93
N ILE A 89 28.09 -18.74 -12.09
CA ILE A 89 28.03 -18.07 -13.40
C ILE A 89 29.36 -18.14 -14.14
N ILE A 90 30.49 -18.04 -13.43
CA ILE A 90 31.83 -18.04 -14.03
C ILE A 90 32.11 -19.40 -14.70
N ARG A 91 31.84 -20.50 -13.98
CA ARG A 91 32.05 -21.83 -14.56
C ARG A 91 31.03 -22.13 -15.65
N ALA A 92 29.78 -21.70 -15.50
CA ALA A 92 28.75 -21.87 -16.52
C ALA A 92 29.13 -21.18 -17.84
N GLU A 93 29.58 -19.92 -17.78
CA GLU A 93 30.02 -19.15 -18.95
C GLU A 93 31.21 -19.82 -19.65
N LYS A 94 32.21 -20.30 -18.89
CA LYS A 94 33.36 -21.03 -19.44
C LYS A 94 32.92 -22.30 -20.18
N SER A 95 32.01 -23.07 -19.58
CA SER A 95 31.51 -24.31 -20.19
C SER A 95 30.69 -24.02 -21.46
N TYR A 96 29.81 -23.02 -21.46
CA TYR A 96 29.07 -22.64 -22.67
C TYR A 96 29.98 -22.14 -23.81
N ASN A 97 31.01 -21.35 -23.50
CA ASN A 97 32.01 -20.95 -24.48
C ASN A 97 32.76 -22.15 -25.07
N THR A 98 33.07 -23.15 -24.24
CA THR A 98 33.69 -24.41 -24.69
C THR A 98 32.76 -25.16 -25.65
N VAL A 99 31.46 -25.24 -25.36
CA VAL A 99 30.46 -25.83 -26.27
C VAL A 99 30.46 -25.12 -27.63
N ILE A 100 30.48 -23.78 -27.63
CA ILE A 100 30.48 -22.98 -28.88
C ILE A 100 31.77 -23.19 -29.68
N GLN A 101 32.92 -23.32 -29.01
CA GLN A 101 34.19 -23.63 -29.67
C GLN A 101 34.17 -25.02 -30.33
N LEU A 102 33.63 -26.02 -29.65
CA LEU A 102 33.53 -27.39 -30.15
C LEU A 102 32.46 -27.54 -31.24
N GLN A 103 31.34 -26.83 -31.11
CA GLN A 103 30.21 -26.86 -32.03
C GLN A 103 29.61 -25.45 -32.22
N PRO A 104 30.12 -24.66 -33.19
CA PRO A 104 29.67 -23.28 -33.43
C PRO A 104 28.20 -23.13 -33.84
N GLN A 105 27.52 -24.22 -34.21
CA GLN A 105 26.10 -24.26 -34.57
C GLN A 105 25.18 -24.68 -33.40
N HIS A 106 25.70 -24.75 -32.16
CA HIS A 106 24.93 -25.18 -31.00
C HIS A 106 24.06 -24.05 -30.42
N ALA A 107 22.84 -23.87 -30.95
CA ALA A 107 21.94 -22.77 -30.59
C ALA A 107 21.69 -22.61 -29.08
N ASN A 108 21.47 -23.72 -28.37
CA ASN A 108 21.21 -23.71 -26.92
C ASN A 108 22.38 -23.15 -26.09
N ALA A 109 23.62 -23.23 -26.59
CA ALA A 109 24.78 -22.72 -25.86
C ALA A 109 24.85 -21.18 -25.95
N TYR A 110 24.51 -20.62 -27.11
CA TYR A 110 24.33 -19.17 -27.26
C TYR A 110 23.17 -18.65 -26.39
N ALA A 111 22.02 -19.34 -26.36
CA ALA A 111 20.92 -18.98 -25.46
C ALA A 111 21.30 -19.10 -23.97
N GLY A 112 22.16 -20.07 -23.62
CA GLY A 112 22.76 -20.22 -22.30
C GLY A 112 23.61 -19.02 -21.90
N LEU A 113 24.54 -18.60 -22.76
CA LEU A 113 25.35 -17.40 -22.56
C LEU A 113 24.51 -16.14 -22.47
N SER A 114 23.49 -16.02 -23.33
CA SER A 114 22.55 -14.89 -23.31
C SER A 114 21.90 -14.72 -21.93
N ARG A 115 21.34 -15.79 -21.34
CA ARG A 115 20.76 -15.73 -19.98
C ARG A 115 21.77 -15.30 -18.92
N ILE A 116 22.99 -15.84 -18.96
CA ILE A 116 24.06 -15.46 -18.03
C ILE A 116 24.37 -13.96 -18.16
N GLN A 117 24.50 -13.48 -19.39
CA GLN A 117 24.83 -12.08 -19.65
C GLN A 117 23.69 -11.14 -19.27
N THR A 118 22.43 -11.55 -19.43
CA THR A 118 21.28 -10.81 -18.91
C THR A 118 21.34 -10.70 -17.39
N GLN A 119 21.65 -11.79 -16.67
CA GLN A 119 21.83 -11.75 -15.21
C GLN A 119 22.98 -10.84 -14.77
N GLN A 120 23.98 -10.66 -15.61
CA GLN A 120 25.11 -9.74 -15.39
C GLN A 120 24.83 -8.29 -15.87
N GLY A 121 23.63 -7.98 -16.39
CA GLY A 121 23.29 -6.67 -16.95
C GLY A 121 23.97 -6.34 -18.30
N GLN A 122 24.62 -7.32 -18.94
CA GLN A 122 25.32 -7.15 -20.22
C GLN A 122 24.38 -7.31 -21.42
N HIS A 123 23.38 -6.44 -21.50
CA HIS A 123 22.25 -6.57 -22.45
C HIS A 123 22.67 -6.68 -23.92
N ASP A 124 23.67 -5.91 -24.38
CA ASP A 124 24.10 -5.95 -25.79
C ASP A 124 24.73 -7.30 -26.17
N LYS A 125 25.56 -7.87 -25.27
CA LYS A 125 26.15 -9.19 -25.49
C LYS A 125 25.09 -10.27 -25.46
N ALA A 126 24.17 -10.17 -24.49
CA ALA A 126 23.06 -11.09 -24.37
C ALA A 126 22.20 -11.10 -25.64
N LEU A 127 21.88 -9.92 -26.17
CA LEU A 127 21.10 -9.76 -27.41
C LEU A 127 21.80 -10.38 -28.62
N ASN A 128 23.11 -10.17 -28.77
CA ASN A 128 23.89 -10.75 -29.86
C ASN A 128 23.88 -12.28 -29.82
N ASN A 129 24.10 -12.87 -28.64
CA ASN A 129 24.04 -14.31 -28.43
C ASN A 129 22.62 -14.85 -28.66
N GLN A 130 21.59 -14.16 -28.18
CA GLN A 130 20.20 -14.58 -28.39
C GLN A 130 19.80 -14.56 -29.86
N ARG A 131 20.17 -13.50 -30.59
CA ARG A 131 19.97 -13.42 -32.06
C ARG A 131 20.68 -14.56 -32.77
N LYS A 132 21.86 -14.97 -32.32
CA LYS A 132 22.57 -16.11 -32.87
C LYS A 132 21.83 -17.42 -32.63
N ALA A 133 21.27 -17.62 -31.43
CA ALA A 133 20.44 -18.79 -31.13
C ALA A 133 19.21 -18.87 -32.05
N ILE A 134 18.51 -17.75 -32.25
CA ILE A 134 17.36 -17.66 -33.17
C ILE A 134 17.79 -17.91 -34.62
N GLN A 135 18.93 -17.36 -35.06
CA GLN A 135 19.44 -17.61 -36.42
C GLN A 135 19.69 -19.11 -36.67
N LEU A 136 20.21 -19.82 -35.68
CA LEU A 136 20.52 -21.24 -35.77
C LEU A 136 19.28 -22.14 -35.65
N THR A 137 18.25 -21.70 -34.93
CA THR A 137 17.01 -22.45 -34.75
C THR A 137 15.81 -21.49 -34.69
N PRO A 138 15.34 -21.01 -35.86
CA PRO A 138 14.33 -19.95 -35.93
C PRO A 138 12.95 -20.36 -35.42
N ASP A 139 12.63 -21.66 -35.45
CA ASP A 139 11.31 -22.17 -35.04
C ASP A 139 11.24 -22.54 -33.55
N ASN A 140 12.24 -22.17 -32.73
CA ASN A 140 12.22 -22.43 -31.30
C ASN A 140 11.50 -21.29 -30.54
N PRO A 141 10.27 -21.50 -30.03
CA PRO A 141 9.48 -20.47 -29.35
C PRO A 141 10.17 -19.93 -28.09
N HIS A 142 10.97 -20.74 -27.41
CA HIS A 142 11.67 -20.33 -26.18
C HIS A 142 12.73 -19.27 -26.47
N PHE A 143 13.39 -19.31 -27.64
CA PHE A 143 14.38 -18.32 -28.00
C PHE A 143 13.75 -16.95 -28.30
N HIS A 144 12.57 -16.94 -28.93
CA HIS A 144 11.77 -15.72 -29.14
C HIS A 144 11.22 -15.18 -27.81
N PHE A 145 10.81 -16.06 -26.89
CA PHE A 145 10.33 -15.62 -25.58
C PHE A 145 11.43 -14.94 -24.77
N GLN A 146 12.63 -15.53 -24.77
CA GLN A 146 13.79 -14.97 -24.09
C GLN A 146 14.19 -13.62 -24.70
N ILE A 147 14.26 -13.48 -26.03
CA ILE A 147 14.63 -12.19 -26.62
C ILE A 147 13.57 -11.12 -26.37
N ALA A 148 12.28 -11.49 -26.33
CA ALA A 148 11.20 -10.60 -25.94
C ALA A 148 11.38 -10.09 -24.51
N ALA A 149 11.69 -10.97 -23.56
CA ALA A 149 11.99 -10.60 -22.18
C ALA A 149 13.20 -9.67 -22.08
N LEU A 150 14.29 -9.93 -22.83
CA LEU A 150 15.44 -9.04 -22.89
C LEU A 150 15.06 -7.64 -23.41
N TYR A 151 14.25 -7.55 -24.47
CA TYR A 151 13.79 -6.26 -24.98
C TYR A 151 12.87 -5.55 -23.98
N GLN A 152 12.05 -6.29 -23.23
CA GLN A 152 11.22 -5.74 -22.17
C GLN A 152 12.09 -5.15 -21.04
N ASP A 153 13.12 -5.86 -20.59
CA ASP A 153 14.07 -5.37 -19.58
C ASP A 153 14.81 -4.11 -20.05
N MET A 154 15.12 -4.04 -21.35
CA MET A 154 15.69 -2.86 -22.01
C MET A 154 14.66 -1.78 -22.36
N GLN A 155 13.40 -1.92 -21.95
CA GLN A 155 12.29 -1.00 -22.23
C GLN A 155 11.99 -0.77 -23.72
N LYS A 156 12.41 -1.67 -24.61
CA LYS A 156 12.08 -1.65 -26.05
C LYS A 156 10.77 -2.39 -26.29
N ILE A 157 9.67 -1.80 -25.82
CA ILE A 157 8.35 -2.45 -25.69
C ILE A 157 7.82 -2.98 -27.02
N ASP A 158 7.91 -2.23 -28.12
CA ASP A 158 7.38 -2.68 -29.41
C ASP A 158 8.10 -3.92 -29.95
N LEU A 159 9.43 -3.99 -29.75
CA LEU A 159 10.21 -5.17 -30.09
C LEU A 159 9.86 -6.34 -29.17
N ALA A 160 9.68 -6.10 -27.87
CA ALA A 160 9.24 -7.14 -26.94
C ALA A 160 7.90 -7.75 -27.37
N LYS A 161 6.91 -6.92 -27.74
CA LYS A 161 5.61 -7.38 -28.25
C LYS A 161 5.76 -8.24 -29.50
N GLN A 162 6.51 -7.77 -30.49
CA GLN A 162 6.74 -8.51 -31.74
C GLN A 162 7.27 -9.93 -31.47
N TYR A 163 8.26 -10.06 -30.58
CA TYR A 163 8.86 -11.36 -30.27
C TYR A 163 7.96 -12.23 -29.38
N TYR A 164 7.14 -11.67 -28.49
CA TYR A 164 6.12 -12.44 -27.78
C TYR A 164 5.02 -12.95 -28.71
N GLU A 165 4.59 -12.15 -29.68
CA GLU A 165 3.64 -12.57 -30.72
C GLU A 165 4.23 -13.71 -31.57
N GLU A 166 5.51 -13.65 -31.90
CA GLU A 166 6.22 -14.72 -32.61
C GLU A 166 6.33 -16.00 -31.77
N THR A 167 6.57 -15.89 -30.45
CA THR A 167 6.47 -17.03 -29.53
C THR A 167 5.09 -17.68 -29.59
N LEU A 168 4.01 -16.89 -29.59
CA LEU A 168 2.64 -17.40 -29.65
C LEU A 168 2.27 -17.96 -31.03
N ARG A 169 2.88 -17.45 -32.11
CA ARG A 169 2.75 -18.03 -33.46
C ARG A 169 3.34 -19.44 -33.51
N LEU A 170 4.51 -19.63 -32.90
CA LEU A 170 5.21 -20.92 -32.86
C LEU A 170 4.61 -21.88 -31.82
N MET A 171 4.12 -21.35 -30.69
CA MET A 171 3.50 -22.11 -29.60
C MET A 171 2.26 -21.37 -29.09
N PRO A 172 1.07 -21.62 -29.68
CA PRO A 172 -0.17 -20.94 -29.31
C PRO A 172 -0.63 -21.17 -27.87
N GLY A 173 -0.07 -22.14 -27.15
CA GLY A 173 -0.37 -22.43 -25.74
C GLY A 173 0.69 -21.91 -24.76
N HIS A 174 1.58 -20.98 -25.16
CA HIS A 174 2.63 -20.48 -24.27
C HIS A 174 2.07 -19.48 -23.25
N PHE A 175 1.77 -19.97 -22.05
CA PHE A 175 1.13 -19.20 -20.97
C PHE A 175 1.88 -17.91 -20.60
N GLU A 176 3.19 -17.99 -20.38
CA GLU A 176 4.00 -16.85 -19.95
C GLU A 176 4.06 -15.75 -21.01
N ALA A 177 4.14 -16.11 -22.30
CA ALA A 177 4.10 -15.15 -23.39
C ALA A 177 2.76 -14.42 -23.45
N MET A 178 1.63 -15.12 -23.28
CA MET A 178 0.30 -14.49 -23.19
C MET A 178 0.20 -13.53 -22.00
N ASN A 179 0.65 -13.96 -20.82
CA ASN A 179 0.61 -13.12 -19.63
C ASN A 179 1.47 -11.86 -19.77
N ASN A 180 2.70 -12.00 -20.28
CA ASN A 180 3.61 -10.87 -20.45
C ASN A 180 3.08 -9.92 -21.53
N LEU A 181 2.62 -10.45 -22.65
CA LEU A 181 2.02 -9.64 -23.72
C LEU A 181 0.77 -8.90 -23.24
N GLY A 182 -0.12 -9.57 -22.51
CA GLY A 182 -1.28 -8.94 -21.87
C GLY A 182 -0.89 -7.83 -20.90
N SER A 183 0.18 -8.03 -20.12
CA SER A 183 0.71 -7.02 -19.20
C SER A 183 1.28 -5.81 -19.94
N LEU A 184 2.02 -6.01 -21.04
CA LEU A 184 2.52 -4.93 -21.88
C LEU A 184 1.38 -4.12 -22.52
N TYR A 185 0.34 -4.79 -23.01
CA TYR A 185 -0.88 -4.12 -23.50
C TYR A 185 -1.59 -3.34 -22.39
N HIS A 186 -1.67 -3.89 -21.17
CA HIS A 186 -2.25 -3.19 -20.02
C HIS A 186 -1.49 -1.90 -19.67
N THR A 187 -0.15 -1.96 -19.57
CA THR A 187 0.69 -0.79 -19.25
C THR A 187 0.60 0.30 -20.32
N GLN A 188 0.39 -0.06 -21.59
CA GLN A 188 0.14 0.92 -22.67
C GLN A 188 -1.33 1.39 -22.74
N ALA A 189 -2.14 1.13 -21.71
CA ALA A 189 -3.58 1.45 -21.65
C ALA A 189 -4.43 0.82 -22.78
N GLN A 190 -3.92 -0.20 -23.45
CA GLN A 190 -4.60 -0.98 -24.49
C GLN A 190 -5.34 -2.17 -23.85
N HIS A 191 -6.36 -1.84 -23.03
CA HIS A 191 -7.01 -2.80 -22.14
C HIS A 191 -7.79 -3.91 -22.85
N ASP A 192 -8.30 -3.68 -24.07
CA ASP A 192 -9.00 -4.70 -24.85
C ASP A 192 -8.08 -5.85 -25.26
N GLN A 193 -6.91 -5.52 -25.82
CA GLN A 193 -5.89 -6.52 -26.13
C GLN A 193 -5.39 -7.21 -24.87
N ALA A 194 -5.18 -6.46 -23.78
CA ALA A 194 -4.78 -7.04 -22.50
C ALA A 194 -5.75 -8.12 -22.02
N ILE A 195 -7.06 -7.81 -22.00
CA ILE A 195 -8.12 -8.74 -21.62
C ILE A 195 -8.15 -9.96 -22.53
N GLN A 196 -7.97 -9.78 -23.85
CA GLN A 196 -7.92 -10.89 -24.80
C GLN A 196 -6.82 -11.89 -24.43
N TYR A 197 -5.57 -11.42 -24.27
CA TYR A 197 -4.45 -12.31 -23.93
C TYR A 197 -4.57 -12.91 -22.53
N PHE A 198 -5.06 -12.16 -21.54
CA PHE A 198 -5.29 -12.71 -20.21
C PHE A 198 -6.40 -13.78 -20.20
N ASN A 199 -7.47 -13.62 -20.97
CA ASN A 199 -8.49 -14.66 -21.11
C ASN A 199 -7.94 -15.93 -21.78
N GLN A 200 -7.06 -15.79 -22.79
CA GLN A 200 -6.36 -16.95 -23.38
C GLN A 200 -5.46 -17.65 -22.35
N ALA A 201 -4.68 -16.88 -21.57
CA ALA A 201 -3.87 -17.43 -20.49
C ALA A 201 -4.73 -18.16 -19.43
N LEU A 202 -5.91 -17.61 -19.12
CA LEU A 202 -6.86 -18.21 -18.17
C LEU A 202 -7.46 -19.53 -18.68
N GLN A 203 -7.65 -19.70 -19.99
CA GLN A 203 -8.09 -20.98 -20.57
C GLN A 203 -7.07 -22.10 -20.32
N ILE A 204 -5.78 -21.76 -20.27
CA ILE A 204 -4.69 -22.72 -20.00
C ILE A 204 -4.57 -23.00 -18.50
N GLN A 205 -4.66 -21.96 -17.66
CA GLN A 205 -4.58 -22.08 -16.20
C GLN A 205 -5.76 -21.38 -15.49
N PRO A 206 -6.94 -22.05 -15.39
CA PRO A 206 -8.16 -21.43 -14.86
C PRO A 206 -8.13 -21.04 -13.38
N GLN A 207 -7.18 -21.56 -12.61
CA GLN A 207 -7.02 -21.26 -11.17
C GLN A 207 -5.79 -20.37 -10.90
N ASN A 208 -5.29 -19.66 -11.91
CA ASN A 208 -4.15 -18.76 -11.73
C ASN A 208 -4.62 -17.41 -11.14
N ALA A 209 -4.32 -17.19 -9.87
CA ALA A 209 -4.73 -15.98 -9.14
C ALA A 209 -4.18 -14.68 -9.76
N GLN A 210 -2.96 -14.70 -10.30
CA GLN A 210 -2.33 -13.53 -10.91
C GLN A 210 -3.06 -13.10 -12.19
N ILE A 211 -3.54 -14.04 -13.00
CA ILE A 211 -4.34 -13.73 -14.19
C ILE A 211 -5.69 -13.12 -13.81
N HIS A 212 -6.35 -13.65 -12.78
CA HIS A 212 -7.57 -13.03 -12.25
C HIS A 212 -7.32 -11.59 -11.76
N TYR A 213 -6.22 -11.35 -11.05
CA TYR A 213 -5.83 -10.00 -10.63
C TYR A 213 -5.57 -9.06 -11.83
N ASN A 214 -4.85 -9.53 -12.85
CA ASN A 214 -4.58 -8.74 -14.06
C ASN A 214 -5.86 -8.43 -14.87
N LEU A 215 -6.79 -9.37 -14.96
CA LEU A 215 -8.12 -9.17 -15.56
C LEU A 215 -8.94 -8.17 -14.75
N SER A 216 -8.94 -8.30 -13.43
CA SER A 216 -9.64 -7.37 -12.53
C SER A 216 -9.19 -5.92 -12.78
N GLN A 217 -7.89 -5.67 -12.81
CA GLN A 217 -7.34 -4.34 -13.10
C GLN A 217 -7.71 -3.86 -14.51
N SER A 218 -7.63 -4.72 -15.52
CA SER A 218 -7.94 -4.33 -16.90
C SER A 218 -9.43 -4.00 -17.10
N TYR A 219 -10.33 -4.79 -16.49
CA TYR A 219 -11.77 -4.50 -16.49
C TYR A 219 -12.10 -3.24 -15.69
N TRP A 220 -11.40 -3.01 -14.57
CA TRP A 220 -11.54 -1.78 -13.80
C TRP A 220 -11.18 -0.54 -14.63
N GLN A 221 -10.05 -0.56 -15.36
CA GLN A 221 -9.66 0.55 -16.24
C GLN A 221 -10.65 0.79 -17.40
N LYS A 222 -11.41 -0.24 -17.79
CA LYS A 222 -12.53 -0.16 -18.75
C LYS A 222 -13.87 0.25 -18.11
N ASN A 223 -13.89 0.54 -16.81
CA ASN A 223 -15.10 0.83 -16.04
C ASN A 223 -16.14 -0.32 -16.08
N GLN A 224 -15.70 -1.57 -16.27
CA GLN A 224 -16.53 -2.78 -16.23
C GLN A 224 -16.48 -3.38 -14.81
N LEU A 225 -17.05 -2.65 -13.86
CA LEU A 225 -16.82 -2.84 -12.42
C LEU A 225 -17.33 -4.17 -11.86
N ASP A 226 -18.49 -4.66 -12.32
CA ASP A 226 -19.03 -5.95 -11.87
C ASP A 226 -18.09 -7.10 -12.25
N THR A 227 -17.60 -7.12 -13.49
CA THR A 227 -16.65 -8.14 -13.97
C THR A 227 -15.31 -8.00 -13.25
N ALA A 228 -14.82 -6.77 -13.06
CA ALA A 228 -13.62 -6.50 -12.29
C ALA A 228 -13.71 -7.05 -10.86
N PHE A 229 -14.87 -6.89 -10.21
CA PHE A 229 -15.13 -7.38 -8.86
C PHE A 229 -15.11 -8.91 -8.80
N GLN A 230 -15.76 -9.61 -9.73
CA GLN A 230 -15.76 -11.08 -9.78
C GLN A 230 -14.33 -11.63 -9.90
N HIS A 231 -13.49 -11.03 -10.76
CA HIS A 231 -12.10 -11.42 -10.90
C HIS A 231 -11.25 -11.05 -9.66
N ALA A 232 -11.51 -9.90 -9.03
CA ALA A 232 -10.81 -9.50 -7.79
C ALA A 232 -11.09 -10.48 -6.65
N LEU A 233 -12.37 -10.82 -6.44
CA LEU A 233 -12.82 -11.77 -5.44
C LEU A 233 -12.20 -13.15 -5.70
N LYS A 234 -12.19 -13.61 -6.96
CA LYS A 234 -11.59 -14.90 -7.32
C LYS A 234 -10.07 -14.94 -7.10
N ALA A 235 -9.34 -13.88 -7.42
CA ALA A 235 -7.91 -13.77 -7.14
C ALA A 235 -7.63 -13.88 -5.63
N LEU A 236 -8.41 -13.17 -4.81
CA LEU A 236 -8.30 -13.20 -3.36
C LEU A 236 -8.63 -14.57 -2.78
N GLN A 237 -9.69 -15.24 -3.25
CA GLN A 237 -10.05 -16.59 -2.82
C GLN A 237 -8.94 -17.62 -3.10
N LEU A 238 -8.28 -17.50 -4.26
CA LEU A 238 -7.21 -18.42 -4.65
C LEU A 238 -5.94 -18.24 -3.83
N GLN A 239 -5.63 -17.00 -3.43
CA GLN A 239 -4.45 -16.68 -2.61
C GLN A 239 -4.78 -15.61 -1.56
N PRO A 240 -5.45 -15.97 -0.44
CA PRO A 240 -5.97 -15.03 0.54
C PRO A 240 -4.90 -14.26 1.32
N ASN A 241 -3.66 -14.77 1.34
CA ASN A 241 -2.53 -14.17 2.04
C ASN A 241 -1.76 -13.15 1.17
N ARG A 242 -2.12 -12.97 -0.11
CA ARG A 242 -1.47 -11.99 -1.00
C ARG A 242 -2.11 -10.62 -0.79
N LEU A 243 -1.40 -9.74 -0.09
CA LEU A 243 -1.87 -8.40 0.26
C LEU A 243 -2.37 -7.61 -0.95
N ILE A 244 -1.65 -7.66 -2.07
CA ILE A 244 -2.02 -6.94 -3.31
C ILE A 244 -3.36 -7.40 -3.91
N PHE A 245 -3.73 -8.67 -3.77
CA PHE A 245 -5.03 -9.16 -4.24
C PHE A 245 -6.17 -8.68 -3.34
N ARG A 246 -5.90 -8.58 -2.02
CA ARG A 246 -6.83 -8.03 -1.06
C ARG A 246 -7.05 -6.54 -1.26
N GLN A 247 -5.97 -5.78 -1.44
CA GLN A 247 -6.04 -4.35 -1.77
C GLN A 247 -6.85 -4.11 -3.06
N ASN A 248 -6.61 -4.89 -4.11
CA ASN A 248 -7.38 -4.81 -5.35
C ASN A 248 -8.87 -5.17 -5.15
N PHE A 249 -9.18 -6.19 -4.36
CA PHE A 249 -10.56 -6.51 -3.99
C PHE A 249 -11.27 -5.34 -3.31
N ILE A 250 -10.63 -4.70 -2.32
CA ILE A 250 -11.19 -3.57 -1.59
C ILE A 250 -11.37 -2.36 -2.50
N GLN A 251 -10.37 -2.05 -3.30
CA GLN A 251 -10.40 -0.94 -4.25
C GLN A 251 -11.55 -1.06 -5.25
N VAL A 252 -11.69 -2.24 -5.88
CA VAL A 252 -12.76 -2.48 -6.84
C VAL A 252 -14.12 -2.49 -6.15
N LEU A 253 -14.24 -3.13 -4.99
CA LEU A 253 -15.47 -3.17 -4.21
C LEU A 253 -15.96 -1.77 -3.78
N GLY A 254 -15.04 -0.85 -3.46
CA GLY A 254 -15.35 0.51 -3.03
C GLY A 254 -15.99 1.38 -4.12
N ILE A 255 -15.79 1.03 -5.40
CA ILE A 255 -16.33 1.76 -6.55
C ILE A 255 -17.46 0.99 -7.27
N THR A 256 -17.66 -0.29 -6.98
CA THR A 256 -18.75 -1.08 -7.56
C THR A 256 -20.10 -0.48 -7.15
N PRO A 257 -20.99 -0.10 -8.11
CA PRO A 257 -22.23 0.60 -7.80
C PRO A 257 -23.19 -0.19 -6.91
N HIS A 258 -23.23 -1.51 -7.09
CA HIS A 258 -24.07 -2.40 -6.30
C HIS A 258 -23.20 -3.39 -5.51
N ILE A 259 -23.09 -3.15 -4.21
CA ILE A 259 -22.27 -3.95 -3.32
C ILE A 259 -23.04 -5.21 -2.90
N PRO A 260 -22.55 -6.42 -3.28
CA PRO A 260 -23.27 -7.66 -2.97
C PRO A 260 -23.31 -7.91 -1.46
N ASN A 261 -24.50 -8.19 -0.94
CA ASN A 261 -24.73 -8.58 0.45
C ASN A 261 -24.73 -10.11 0.57
N GLU A 262 -23.63 -10.73 0.17
CA GLU A 262 -23.43 -12.17 0.20
C GLU A 262 -22.49 -12.57 1.35
N PRO A 263 -22.72 -13.70 2.04
CA PRO A 263 -21.91 -14.12 3.18
C PRO A 263 -20.40 -14.19 2.88
N GLU A 264 -20.03 -14.62 1.68
CA GLU A 264 -18.64 -14.71 1.26
C GLU A 264 -17.97 -13.34 1.13
N VAL A 265 -18.69 -12.33 0.60
CA VAL A 265 -18.18 -10.96 0.46
C VAL A 265 -18.01 -10.32 1.83
N ILE A 266 -18.99 -10.48 2.70
CA ILE A 266 -18.92 -10.00 4.10
C ILE A 266 -17.74 -10.63 4.81
N GLN A 267 -17.54 -11.94 4.67
CA GLN A 267 -16.41 -12.63 5.29
C GLN A 267 -15.05 -12.06 4.81
N GLN A 268 -14.90 -11.76 3.51
CA GLN A 268 -13.66 -11.16 3.00
C GLN A 268 -13.44 -9.72 3.52
N ILE A 269 -14.50 -8.93 3.67
CA ILE A 269 -14.43 -7.59 4.28
C ILE A 269 -14.03 -7.70 5.76
N GLU A 270 -14.70 -8.54 6.54
CA GLU A 270 -14.42 -8.74 7.96
C GLU A 270 -12.98 -9.23 8.20
N GLN A 271 -12.48 -10.16 7.39
CA GLN A 271 -11.09 -10.60 7.44
C GLN A 271 -10.10 -9.48 7.09
N SER A 272 -10.48 -8.55 6.21
CA SER A 272 -9.61 -7.46 5.77
C SER A 272 -9.39 -6.41 6.87
N TYR A 273 -10.34 -6.23 7.80
CA TYR A 273 -10.15 -5.40 9.00
C TYR A 273 -9.08 -5.94 9.96
N LEU A 274 -8.68 -7.20 9.82
CA LEU A 274 -7.73 -7.87 10.71
C LEU A 274 -6.32 -7.97 10.14
N ILE A 275 -6.07 -7.39 8.96
CA ILE A 275 -4.80 -7.53 8.24
C ILE A 275 -4.06 -6.20 8.22
N GLU A 276 -2.82 -6.23 8.73
CA GLU A 276 -1.89 -5.10 8.62
C GLU A 276 -1.47 -4.90 7.15
N GLY A 277 -1.24 -3.65 6.78
CA GLY A 277 -0.98 -3.27 5.38
C GLY A 277 -2.23 -3.14 4.50
N ILE A 278 -3.43 -3.24 5.10
CA ILE A 278 -4.68 -2.76 4.51
C ILE A 278 -5.08 -1.47 5.23
N ASN A 279 -5.40 -0.42 4.47
CA ASN A 279 -6.05 0.74 5.02
C ASN A 279 -7.53 0.41 5.32
N TRP A 280 -7.86 0.22 6.58
CA TRP A 280 -9.20 -0.12 7.04
C TRP A 280 -10.24 0.95 6.73
N GLN A 281 -9.83 2.23 6.57
CA GLN A 281 -10.74 3.30 6.17
C GLN A 281 -11.33 3.03 4.77
N ASP A 282 -10.60 2.36 3.87
CA ASP A 282 -11.06 2.03 2.52
C ASP A 282 -12.21 1.01 2.51
N LEU A 283 -12.38 0.24 3.60
CA LEU A 283 -13.45 -0.74 3.77
C LEU A 283 -14.77 -0.11 4.23
N LEU A 284 -14.73 1.10 4.81
CA LEU A 284 -15.89 1.72 5.45
C LEU A 284 -17.07 1.94 4.48
N PRO A 285 -16.89 2.51 3.28
CA PRO A 285 -18.01 2.77 2.37
C PRO A 285 -18.77 1.49 2.02
N SER A 286 -18.05 0.42 1.71
CA SER A 286 -18.63 -0.88 1.36
C SER A 286 -19.29 -1.57 2.54
N SER A 287 -18.67 -1.47 3.72
CA SER A 287 -19.23 -2.03 4.96
C SER A 287 -20.56 -1.36 5.32
N LEU A 288 -20.62 -0.03 5.24
CA LEU A 288 -21.86 0.72 5.49
C LEU A 288 -22.91 0.47 4.41
N ALA A 289 -22.52 0.32 3.14
CA ALA A 289 -23.46 -0.04 2.07
C ALA A 289 -24.16 -1.38 2.35
N ILE A 290 -23.42 -2.39 2.84
CA ILE A 290 -23.99 -3.68 3.25
C ILE A 290 -24.90 -3.49 4.48
N LEU A 291 -24.45 -2.77 5.51
CA LEU A 291 -25.26 -2.53 6.71
C LEU A 291 -26.55 -1.78 6.39
N ARG A 292 -26.54 -0.84 5.44
CA ARG A 292 -27.71 -0.08 4.98
C ARG A 292 -28.76 -0.96 4.29
N GLN A 293 -28.39 -2.13 3.76
CA GLN A 293 -29.32 -3.11 3.21
C GLN A 293 -30.06 -3.90 4.30
N ASP A 294 -29.57 -3.91 5.54
CA ASP A 294 -30.31 -4.49 6.67
C ASP A 294 -31.47 -3.57 7.09
N THR A 295 -32.69 -4.10 7.00
CA THR A 295 -33.92 -3.38 7.33
C THR A 295 -33.91 -2.79 8.75
N SER A 296 -33.36 -3.50 9.73
CA SER A 296 -33.34 -3.06 11.13
C SER A 296 -32.33 -1.92 11.32
N PHE A 297 -31.17 -2.00 10.68
CA PHE A 297 -30.18 -0.91 10.70
C PHE A 297 -30.72 0.33 10.02
N ASN A 298 -31.36 0.17 8.86
CA ASN A 298 -31.97 1.27 8.13
C ASN A 298 -33.11 1.94 8.93
N GLN A 299 -33.89 1.16 9.67
CA GLN A 299 -34.92 1.67 10.58
C GLN A 299 -34.34 2.46 11.76
N LEU A 300 -33.22 2.03 12.34
CA LEU A 300 -32.52 2.79 13.39
C LEU A 300 -31.96 4.10 12.82
N ARG A 301 -31.31 4.05 11.65
CA ARG A 301 -30.77 5.25 10.98
C ARG A 301 -31.88 6.27 10.68
N THR A 302 -32.98 5.83 10.09
CA THR A 302 -34.14 6.69 9.82
C THR A 302 -34.74 7.27 11.10
N SER A 303 -34.81 6.48 12.17
CA SER A 303 -35.28 6.93 13.49
C SER A 303 -34.39 8.02 14.09
N ALA A 304 -33.07 7.92 13.92
CA ALA A 304 -32.12 8.93 14.39
C ALA A 304 -32.32 10.25 13.64
N ILE A 305 -32.44 10.18 12.31
CA ILE A 305 -32.59 11.35 11.43
C ILE A 305 -33.91 12.08 11.70
N THR A 306 -35.03 11.34 11.74
CA THR A 306 -36.38 11.93 11.78
C THR A 306 -36.92 12.15 13.19
N GLY A 307 -36.54 11.28 14.15
CA GLY A 307 -37.11 11.26 15.49
C GLY A 307 -36.12 11.63 16.60
N GLY A 308 -34.84 11.84 16.27
CA GLY A 308 -33.80 12.27 17.21
C GLY A 308 -33.63 11.35 18.42
N TYR A 309 -33.13 11.93 19.51
CA TYR A 309 -32.79 11.23 20.75
C TYR A 309 -33.94 10.38 21.32
N ALA A 310 -35.16 10.95 21.42
CA ALA A 310 -36.30 10.27 22.03
C ALA A 310 -36.70 8.98 21.29
N SER A 311 -36.54 8.96 19.96
CA SER A 311 -36.79 7.78 19.12
C SER A 311 -35.74 6.69 19.34
N ILE A 312 -34.47 7.07 19.46
CA ILE A 312 -33.35 6.15 19.67
C ILE A 312 -33.39 5.54 21.08
N TYR A 313 -33.61 6.38 22.11
CA TYR A 313 -33.70 5.91 23.50
C TYR A 313 -34.77 4.81 23.67
N LYS A 314 -35.96 5.00 23.08
CA LYS A 314 -37.06 4.00 23.14
C LYS A 314 -36.73 2.69 22.41
N LYS A 315 -35.86 2.73 21.40
CA LYS A 315 -35.52 1.58 20.56
C LYS A 315 -34.31 0.80 21.07
N LEU A 316 -33.46 1.38 21.91
CA LEU A 316 -32.20 0.76 22.32
C LEU A 316 -32.41 -0.52 23.15
N ASP A 317 -33.41 -0.56 24.03
CA ASP A 317 -33.71 -1.74 24.87
C ASP A 317 -34.41 -2.89 24.09
N ASN A 318 -34.62 -2.73 22.77
CA ASN A 318 -35.17 -3.79 21.95
C ASN A 318 -34.11 -4.86 21.68
N LYS A 319 -34.37 -6.11 22.08
CA LYS A 319 -33.48 -7.27 21.86
C LYS A 319 -32.99 -7.41 20.41
N LYS A 320 -33.83 -7.13 19.40
CA LYS A 320 -33.43 -7.19 17.98
C LYS A 320 -32.39 -6.12 17.64
N ASN A 321 -32.53 -4.92 18.21
CA ASN A 321 -31.58 -3.84 18.00
C ASN A 321 -30.26 -4.13 18.70
N ILE A 322 -30.27 -4.68 19.91
CA ILE A 322 -29.03 -5.12 20.58
C ILE A 322 -28.31 -6.20 19.77
N GLN A 323 -29.04 -7.16 19.19
CA GLN A 323 -28.45 -8.18 18.33
C GLN A 323 -27.82 -7.58 17.07
N LEU A 324 -28.49 -6.59 16.46
CA LEU A 324 -27.96 -5.85 15.32
C LEU A 324 -26.68 -5.07 15.68
N LEU A 325 -26.69 -4.37 16.82
CA LEU A 325 -25.56 -3.57 17.29
C LEU A 325 -24.32 -4.43 17.61
N GLY A 326 -24.52 -5.71 17.92
CA GLY A 326 -23.47 -6.69 18.11
C GLY A 326 -22.99 -7.41 16.84
N LYS A 327 -23.44 -7.03 15.64
CA LYS A 327 -22.97 -7.66 14.40
C LYS A 327 -21.48 -7.38 14.15
N PRO A 328 -20.66 -8.39 13.80
CA PRO A 328 -19.22 -8.20 13.64
C PRO A 328 -18.82 -7.08 12.67
N LEU A 329 -19.40 -7.03 11.46
CA LEU A 329 -19.14 -5.96 10.50
C LEU A 329 -19.33 -4.53 11.07
N LEU A 330 -20.38 -4.30 11.87
CA LEU A 330 -20.62 -3.01 12.52
C LEU A 330 -19.58 -2.73 13.62
N LEU A 331 -19.25 -3.74 14.43
CA LEU A 331 -18.22 -3.62 15.45
C LEU A 331 -16.86 -3.28 14.81
N TYR A 332 -16.51 -3.88 13.67
CA TYR A 332 -15.30 -3.55 12.92
C TYR A 332 -15.29 -2.11 12.41
N CYS A 333 -16.39 -1.63 11.83
CA CYS A 333 -16.51 -0.23 11.40
C CYS A 333 -16.18 0.73 12.57
N LEU A 334 -16.82 0.53 13.71
CA LEU A 334 -16.65 1.39 14.90
C LEU A 334 -15.27 1.26 15.54
N THR A 335 -14.66 0.08 15.49
CA THR A 335 -13.34 -0.14 16.12
C THR A 335 -12.19 0.26 15.21
N HIS A 336 -12.27 0.11 13.89
CA HIS A 336 -11.12 0.19 12.98
C HIS A 336 -11.12 1.43 12.07
N THR A 337 -12.16 2.25 12.09
CA THR A 337 -12.30 3.39 11.17
C THR A 337 -12.68 4.70 11.90
N VAL A 338 -12.73 5.79 11.14
CA VAL A 338 -13.46 6.99 11.49
C VAL A 338 -14.74 7.04 10.63
N ILE A 339 -15.92 7.11 11.25
CA ILE A 339 -17.18 7.24 10.52
C ILE A 339 -17.23 8.61 9.82
N THR A 340 -17.11 8.63 8.50
CA THR A 340 -17.09 9.85 7.67
C THR A 340 -18.41 10.14 6.95
N PHE A 341 -19.53 9.66 7.51
CA PHE A 341 -20.87 9.85 6.93
C PHE A 341 -21.80 10.51 7.96
N LYS A 342 -22.42 11.63 7.55
CA LYS A 342 -23.27 12.47 8.42
C LYS A 342 -24.39 11.67 9.13
N GLU A 343 -25.12 10.85 8.39
CA GLU A 343 -26.27 10.10 8.93
C GLU A 343 -25.83 9.08 9.99
N GLU A 344 -24.74 8.36 9.72
CA GLU A 344 -24.16 7.40 10.65
C GLU A 344 -23.53 8.08 11.86
N GLU A 345 -22.82 9.21 11.69
CA GLU A 345 -22.34 10.02 12.83
C GLU A 345 -23.50 10.45 13.74
N GLN A 346 -24.59 10.95 13.15
CA GLN A 346 -25.78 11.35 13.92
C GLN A 346 -26.37 10.16 14.68
N LEU A 347 -26.50 8.99 14.04
CA LEU A 347 -26.98 7.77 14.69
C LEU A 347 -26.10 7.39 15.89
N PHE A 348 -24.78 7.35 15.72
CA PHE A 348 -23.87 6.93 16.78
C PHE A 348 -23.73 7.97 17.89
N THR A 349 -23.84 9.26 17.58
CA THR A 349 -23.94 10.33 18.59
C THR A 349 -25.15 10.12 19.50
N LEU A 350 -26.33 9.85 18.91
CA LEU A 350 -27.57 9.62 19.67
C LEU A 350 -27.56 8.29 20.43
N LEU A 351 -26.97 7.23 19.87
CA LEU A 351 -26.77 5.97 20.57
C LEU A 351 -25.84 6.13 21.77
N ARG A 352 -24.73 6.87 21.62
CA ARG A 352 -23.81 7.19 22.72
C ARG A 352 -24.54 7.89 23.88
N GLN A 353 -25.37 8.88 23.56
CA GLN A 353 -26.18 9.60 24.55
C GLN A 353 -27.19 8.65 25.24
N ALA A 354 -27.90 7.83 24.47
CA ALA A 354 -28.89 6.89 25.01
C ALA A 354 -28.25 5.81 25.91
N CYS A 355 -27.08 5.29 25.54
CA CYS A 355 -26.30 4.36 26.34
C CYS A 355 -25.89 4.96 27.70
N LEU A 356 -25.42 6.21 27.71
CA LEU A 356 -25.08 6.91 28.95
C LEU A 356 -26.30 7.05 29.87
N GLN A 357 -27.44 7.47 29.31
CA GLN A 357 -28.66 7.66 30.09
C GLN A 357 -29.20 6.35 30.68
N LEU A 358 -29.23 5.26 29.90
CA LEU A 358 -29.71 3.95 30.38
C LEU A 358 -28.86 3.39 31.53
N ALA A 359 -27.55 3.66 31.51
CA ALA A 359 -26.66 3.25 32.58
C ALA A 359 -26.90 4.03 33.88
N ILE A 360 -27.17 5.34 33.78
CA ILE A 360 -27.43 6.20 34.93
C ILE A 360 -28.79 5.90 35.57
N THR A 361 -29.82 5.65 34.75
CA THR A 361 -31.16 5.31 35.26
C THR A 361 -31.24 3.91 35.86
N LYS A 362 -30.17 3.10 35.77
CA LYS A 362 -30.09 1.70 36.21
C LYS A 362 -31.15 0.80 35.56
N GLN A 363 -31.65 1.17 34.38
CA GLN A 363 -32.71 0.48 33.65
C GLN A 363 -32.17 -0.46 32.57
N PHE A 364 -30.97 -1.03 32.75
CA PHE A 364 -30.30 -1.73 31.66
C PHE A 364 -29.82 -3.14 32.01
N GLN A 365 -30.15 -4.10 31.15
CA GLN A 365 -29.63 -5.47 31.23
C GLN A 365 -28.26 -5.56 30.54
N VAL A 366 -27.19 -5.54 31.33
CA VAL A 366 -25.82 -5.70 30.82
C VAL A 366 -25.63 -7.11 30.26
N ASN A 367 -25.50 -7.22 28.94
CA ASN A 367 -25.14 -8.45 28.24
C ASN A 367 -23.88 -8.25 27.39
N ASP A 368 -23.28 -9.35 26.94
CA ASP A 368 -21.97 -9.31 26.26
C ASP A 368 -22.02 -8.64 24.88
N LEU A 369 -23.15 -8.72 24.16
CA LEU A 369 -23.32 -8.03 22.87
C LEU A 369 -23.35 -6.52 23.06
N PHE A 370 -24.08 -6.05 24.07
CA PHE A 370 -24.12 -4.63 24.41
C PHE A 370 -22.75 -4.13 24.82
N MET A 371 -22.04 -4.86 25.70
CA MET A 371 -20.68 -4.47 26.12
C MET A 371 -19.70 -4.40 24.95
N ALA A 372 -19.77 -5.35 24.01
CA ALA A 372 -18.96 -5.30 22.79
C ALA A 372 -19.29 -4.06 21.93
N PHE A 373 -20.58 -3.73 21.78
CA PHE A 373 -21.02 -2.53 21.06
C PHE A 373 -20.53 -1.24 21.73
N ILE A 374 -20.73 -1.07 23.04
CA ILE A 374 -20.29 0.15 23.72
C ILE A 374 -18.76 0.27 23.72
N ALA A 375 -18.01 -0.83 23.81
CA ALA A 375 -16.55 -0.80 23.69
C ALA A 375 -16.10 -0.42 22.26
N ALA A 376 -16.81 -0.90 21.24
CA ALA A 376 -16.57 -0.51 19.86
C ALA A 376 -16.88 0.98 19.62
N LEU A 377 -17.99 1.48 20.16
CA LEU A 377 -18.36 2.89 20.08
C LEU A 377 -17.40 3.79 20.89
N ALA A 378 -16.84 3.30 22.00
CA ALA A 378 -15.77 4.01 22.72
C ALA A 378 -14.47 4.08 21.91
N CYS A 379 -14.10 3.01 21.19
CA CYS A 379 -13.02 3.08 20.20
C CYS A 379 -13.31 4.14 19.14
N GLN A 380 -14.54 4.17 18.58
CA GLN A 380 -14.94 5.15 17.58
C GLN A 380 -14.79 6.60 18.08
N CYS A 381 -15.20 6.86 19.33
CA CYS A 381 -15.08 8.18 19.95
C CYS A 381 -13.61 8.57 20.19
N PHE A 382 -12.72 7.61 20.45
CA PHE A 382 -11.29 7.92 20.55
C PHE A 382 -10.65 8.13 19.17
N ASN A 383 -11.01 7.30 18.19
CA ASN A 383 -10.49 7.38 16.82
C ASN A 383 -10.81 8.73 16.17
N ASN A 384 -11.96 9.31 16.46
CA ASN A 384 -12.35 10.64 15.98
C ASN A 384 -12.09 11.78 16.97
N GLU A 385 -11.34 11.50 18.03
CA GLU A 385 -10.92 12.47 19.05
C GLU A 385 -12.08 13.17 19.74
N TYR A 386 -13.19 12.46 19.99
CA TYR A 386 -14.37 12.97 20.68
C TYR A 386 -15.08 14.09 19.91
N ALA A 387 -15.08 13.95 18.58
CA ALA A 387 -15.75 14.83 17.65
C ALA A 387 -17.29 14.87 17.77
N PHE A 388 -17.91 13.84 18.35
CA PHE A 388 -19.36 13.80 18.50
C PHE A 388 -19.86 14.92 19.43
N SER A 389 -20.92 15.62 19.02
CA SER A 389 -21.53 16.68 19.82
C SER A 389 -21.98 16.19 21.18
N GLN A 390 -21.93 17.05 22.19
CA GLN A 390 -22.30 16.71 23.56
C GLN A 390 -23.30 17.74 24.11
N SER A 391 -24.35 17.28 24.77
CA SER A 391 -25.31 18.12 25.49
C SER A 391 -24.86 18.40 26.93
N ASN A 392 -25.38 19.48 27.54
CA ASN A 392 -25.11 19.78 28.96
C ASN A 392 -25.50 18.63 29.90
N ILE A 393 -26.58 17.91 29.58
CA ILE A 393 -27.04 16.74 30.34
C ILE A 393 -25.99 15.62 30.28
N GLU A 394 -25.39 15.37 29.12
CA GLU A 394 -24.29 14.41 28.99
C GLU A 394 -23.07 14.86 29.79
N ILE A 395 -22.72 16.15 29.79
CA ILE A 395 -21.59 16.69 30.56
C ILE A 395 -21.77 16.41 32.06
N GLU A 396 -22.95 16.75 32.61
CA GLU A 396 -23.28 16.50 34.03
C GLU A 396 -23.24 15.00 34.38
N SER A 397 -23.77 14.18 33.48
CA SER A 397 -23.80 12.72 33.58
C SER A 397 -22.39 12.12 33.59
N VAL A 398 -21.52 12.59 32.70
CA VAL A 398 -20.10 12.19 32.60
C VAL A 398 -19.33 12.60 33.85
N ASN A 399 -19.55 13.81 34.37
CA ASN A 399 -18.90 14.28 35.60
C ASN A 399 -19.28 13.44 36.82
N THR A 400 -20.55 13.06 36.92
CA THR A 400 -21.05 12.14 37.96
C THR A 400 -20.35 10.78 37.85
N LEU A 401 -20.35 10.20 36.65
CA LEU A 401 -19.73 8.90 36.37
C LEU A 401 -18.21 8.91 36.64
N CYS A 402 -17.53 10.00 36.30
CA CYS A 402 -16.11 10.20 36.57
C CYS A 402 -15.82 10.17 38.08
N THR A 403 -16.65 10.84 38.88
CA THR A 403 -16.53 10.85 40.34
C THR A 403 -16.74 9.45 40.93
N GLU A 404 -17.71 8.68 40.41
CA GLU A 404 -17.91 7.29 40.82
C GLU A 404 -16.69 6.40 40.50
N ILE A 405 -16.13 6.55 39.29
CA ILE A 405 -15.02 5.70 38.82
C ILE A 405 -13.71 5.97 39.55
N LYS A 406 -13.42 7.23 39.90
CA LYS A 406 -12.22 7.61 40.66
C LYS A 406 -12.13 6.93 42.04
N ASN A 407 -13.25 6.45 42.56
CA ASN A 407 -13.33 5.79 43.88
C ASN A 407 -13.32 4.26 43.80
N ILE A 408 -13.11 3.66 42.63
CA ILE A 408 -13.06 2.20 42.46
C ILE A 408 -11.74 1.65 43.00
N ASP A 409 -11.80 0.58 43.80
CA ASP A 409 -10.61 -0.18 44.22
C ASP A 409 -10.02 -0.95 43.03
N THR A 410 -8.78 -0.62 42.69
CA THR A 410 -8.06 -1.14 41.52
C THR A 410 -7.41 -2.51 41.78
N ASN A 411 -7.50 -3.02 43.01
CA ASN A 411 -6.92 -4.30 43.43
C ASN A 411 -7.84 -5.50 43.19
N GLU A 412 -9.14 -5.27 42.98
CA GLU A 412 -10.12 -6.32 42.70
C GLU A 412 -10.44 -6.44 41.20
N PRO A 413 -10.80 -7.65 40.70
CA PRO A 413 -11.34 -7.82 39.35
C PRO A 413 -12.59 -6.95 39.12
N LEU A 414 -12.60 -6.17 38.03
CA LEU A 414 -13.77 -5.37 37.68
C LEU A 414 -14.96 -6.27 37.32
N ASP A 415 -16.12 -6.05 37.92
CA ASP A 415 -17.37 -6.68 37.51
C ASP A 415 -17.92 -6.07 36.20
N LYS A 416 -18.93 -6.71 35.58
CA LYS A 416 -19.52 -6.23 34.32
C LYS A 416 -20.15 -4.83 34.43
N VAL A 417 -20.69 -4.45 35.59
CA VAL A 417 -21.33 -3.14 35.78
C VAL A 417 -20.27 -2.04 35.80
N THR A 418 -19.19 -2.28 36.54
CA THR A 418 -18.04 -1.39 36.66
C THR A 418 -17.32 -1.23 35.33
N GLN A 419 -17.11 -2.33 34.60
CA GLN A 419 -16.59 -2.27 33.22
C GLN A 419 -17.49 -1.45 32.30
N THR A 420 -18.81 -1.67 32.36
CA THR A 420 -19.78 -0.90 31.56
C THR A 420 -19.65 0.60 31.83
N LYS A 421 -19.55 1.01 33.10
CA LYS A 421 -19.32 2.41 33.50
C LYS A 421 -18.02 2.96 32.93
N ILE A 422 -16.93 2.21 33.02
CA ILE A 422 -15.61 2.62 32.47
C ILE A 422 -15.70 2.81 30.95
N ILE A 423 -16.33 1.88 30.23
CA ILE A 423 -16.51 1.99 28.78
C ILE A 423 -17.34 3.22 28.41
N LEU A 424 -18.45 3.47 29.12
CA LEU A 424 -19.28 4.65 28.87
C LEU A 424 -18.51 5.94 29.09
N LEU A 425 -17.66 5.99 30.12
CA LEU A 425 -16.80 7.14 30.35
C LEU A 425 -15.77 7.33 29.21
N ALA A 426 -15.21 6.22 28.71
CA ALA A 426 -14.25 6.20 27.60
C ALA A 426 -14.81 6.74 26.27
N MET A 427 -16.14 6.87 26.13
CA MET A 427 -16.81 7.49 24.97
C MET A 427 -16.77 9.02 24.98
N TYR A 428 -16.40 9.65 26.10
CA TYR A 428 -16.43 11.11 26.28
C TYR A 428 -15.06 11.69 26.61
N GLN A 429 -14.14 10.87 27.13
CA GLN A 429 -12.79 11.31 27.47
C GLN A 429 -11.80 10.11 27.47
N PRO A 430 -10.51 10.34 27.18
CA PRO A 430 -9.51 9.27 27.14
C PRO A 430 -9.29 8.64 28.51
N LEU A 431 -9.29 7.30 28.58
CA LEU A 431 -9.10 6.58 29.86
C LEU A 431 -7.79 6.96 30.58
N HIS A 432 -6.69 7.16 29.84
CA HIS A 432 -5.40 7.57 30.43
C HIS A 432 -5.44 8.94 31.14
N SER A 433 -6.42 9.79 30.84
CA SER A 433 -6.58 11.10 31.49
C SER A 433 -7.38 11.05 32.79
N ILE A 434 -8.08 9.93 33.04
CA ILE A 434 -9.10 9.81 34.07
C ILE A 434 -8.63 8.93 35.21
N ILE A 435 -7.99 7.81 34.86
CA ILE A 435 -7.68 6.75 35.81
C ILE A 435 -6.17 6.51 35.83
N SER A 436 -5.57 6.67 37.01
CA SER A 436 -4.18 6.27 37.27
C SER A 436 -4.11 4.77 37.52
N LEU A 437 -4.46 3.96 36.52
CA LEU A 437 -4.51 2.51 36.68
C LEU A 437 -3.17 1.87 36.37
N GLN A 438 -2.81 0.90 37.21
CA GLN A 438 -1.75 -0.05 36.91
C GLN A 438 -2.29 -1.08 35.91
N ASP A 439 -1.45 -1.54 34.97
CA ASP A 439 -1.84 -2.46 33.89
C ASP A 439 -2.59 -3.73 34.36
N ASN A 440 -2.31 -4.19 35.58
CA ASN A 440 -2.86 -5.44 36.11
C ASN A 440 -4.38 -5.39 36.36
N THR A 441 -5.00 -4.21 36.51
CA THR A 441 -6.44 -4.07 36.81
C THR A 441 -7.32 -4.62 35.69
N PHE A 442 -6.90 -4.50 34.43
CA PHE A 442 -7.69 -4.91 33.26
C PHE A 442 -7.47 -6.36 32.82
N SER A 443 -6.39 -6.99 33.26
CA SER A 443 -6.04 -8.37 32.89
C SER A 443 -6.96 -9.43 33.52
N LYS A 444 -7.64 -9.09 34.62
CA LYS A 444 -8.45 -10.02 35.44
C LYS A 444 -9.97 -9.82 35.29
N THR A 445 -10.42 -9.05 34.30
CA THR A 445 -11.83 -8.63 34.17
C THR A 445 -12.75 -9.73 33.63
N GLN A 446 -14.04 -9.69 34.01
CA GLN A 446 -15.04 -10.69 33.59
C GLN A 446 -15.40 -10.69 32.09
N HIS A 447 -15.30 -9.54 31.40
CA HIS A 447 -15.56 -9.45 29.96
C HIS A 447 -14.29 -9.02 29.23
N GLN A 448 -14.01 -9.68 28.12
CA GLN A 448 -12.78 -9.50 27.34
C GLN A 448 -13.04 -9.61 25.82
N SER A 449 -14.14 -9.02 25.34
CA SER A 449 -14.40 -8.99 23.89
C SER A 449 -13.26 -8.29 23.12
N ALA A 450 -13.13 -8.59 21.83
CA ALA A 450 -12.12 -7.95 20.98
C ALA A 450 -12.20 -6.41 21.00
N PRO A 451 -13.40 -5.77 20.93
CA PRO A 451 -13.49 -4.32 21.10
C PRO A 451 -13.02 -3.80 22.46
N TRP A 452 -13.25 -4.55 23.54
CA TRP A 452 -12.74 -4.19 24.87
C TRP A 452 -11.21 -4.25 24.94
N GLN A 453 -10.60 -5.33 24.44
CA GLN A 453 -9.15 -5.46 24.42
C GLN A 453 -8.50 -4.32 23.62
N LEU A 454 -9.07 -3.99 22.46
CA LEU A 454 -8.60 -2.89 21.62
C LEU A 454 -8.76 -1.52 22.29
N LEU A 455 -9.87 -1.30 23.02
CA LEU A 455 -10.08 -0.07 23.79
C LEU A 455 -8.97 0.14 24.82
N ILE A 456 -8.64 -0.90 25.59
CA ILE A 456 -7.57 -0.85 26.60
C ILE A 456 -6.20 -0.64 25.95
N GLU A 457 -5.93 -1.36 24.86
CA GLU A 457 -4.69 -1.21 24.11
C GLU A 457 -4.49 0.24 23.62
N ARG A 458 -5.50 0.84 23.00
CA ARG A 458 -5.42 2.18 22.39
C ARG A 458 -5.47 3.32 23.39
N GLN A 459 -6.27 3.22 24.44
CA GLN A 459 -6.47 4.34 25.36
C GLN A 459 -5.55 4.31 26.58
N LEU A 460 -4.79 3.23 26.82
CA LEU A 460 -3.90 3.13 27.98
C LEU A 460 -2.47 2.77 27.59
N LYS A 461 -2.26 1.62 26.93
CA LYS A 461 -0.91 1.12 26.64
C LYS A 461 -0.20 1.91 25.55
N GLN A 462 -0.88 2.20 24.42
CA GLN A 462 -0.29 2.95 23.32
C GLN A 462 0.17 4.36 23.72
N PRO A 463 -0.62 5.16 24.49
CA PRO A 463 -0.16 6.46 25.00
C PRO A 463 1.08 6.35 25.89
N GLN A 464 1.18 5.32 26.74
CA GLN A 464 2.36 5.09 27.57
C GLN A 464 3.59 4.73 26.72
N GLN A 465 3.42 3.87 25.71
CA GLN A 465 4.48 3.55 24.77
C GLN A 465 4.95 4.79 23.99
N GLU A 466 4.02 5.61 23.51
CA GLU A 466 4.33 6.90 22.85
C GLU A 466 5.15 7.83 23.77
N GLN A 467 4.83 7.89 25.07
CA GLN A 467 5.60 8.69 26.02
C GLN A 467 7.06 8.22 26.20
N ILE A 468 7.29 6.91 26.17
CA ILE A 468 8.65 6.33 26.24
C ILE A 468 9.42 6.70 24.98
N ILE A 469 8.85 6.40 23.81
CA ILE A 469 9.46 6.70 22.49
C ILE A 469 9.78 8.19 22.38
N ARG A 470 8.89 9.08 22.85
CA ARG A 470 9.08 10.53 22.80
C ARG A 470 10.41 10.99 23.42
N GLN A 471 10.90 10.28 24.44
CA GLN A 471 12.17 10.60 25.11
C GLN A 471 13.40 10.15 24.31
N GLU A 472 13.22 9.18 23.42
CA GLU A 472 14.26 8.58 22.58
C GLU A 472 14.43 9.30 21.23
N ILE A 473 13.41 10.05 20.79
CA ILE A 473 13.46 10.84 19.54
C ILE A 473 14.58 11.90 19.63
N GLU A 474 15.64 11.67 18.85
CA GLU A 474 16.75 12.59 18.71
C GLU A 474 16.31 13.94 18.13
N SER A 475 17.09 14.99 18.42
CA SER A 475 16.90 16.32 17.82
C SER A 475 18.12 16.65 16.97
N LEU A 476 17.89 16.88 15.68
CA LEU A 476 18.94 17.23 14.72
C LEU A 476 19.21 18.74 14.69
N THR A 477 18.23 19.55 15.06
CA THR A 477 18.32 21.01 15.00
C THR A 477 17.55 21.65 16.15
N VAL A 478 17.97 22.85 16.56
CA VAL A 478 17.18 23.70 17.47
C VAL A 478 16.02 24.34 16.71
N ILE A 479 14.84 24.41 17.33
CA ILE A 479 13.65 25.09 16.79
C ILE A 479 13.61 26.51 17.34
N GLU A 480 14.03 27.49 16.55
CA GLU A 480 14.13 28.90 16.98
C GLU A 480 13.03 29.80 16.41
N ASP A 481 12.61 29.54 15.17
CA ASP A 481 11.62 30.34 14.42
C ASP A 481 10.27 30.38 15.15
N GLN A 482 9.67 31.56 15.23
CA GLN A 482 8.42 31.77 15.97
C GLN A 482 7.22 31.09 15.30
N THR A 483 7.16 31.06 13.97
CA THR A 483 6.13 30.33 13.24
C THR A 483 6.32 28.83 13.44
N SER A 484 7.56 28.32 13.36
CA SER A 484 7.85 26.91 13.67
C SER A 484 7.42 26.54 15.09
N LYS A 485 7.67 27.38 16.10
CA LYS A 485 7.20 27.15 17.48
C LYS A 485 5.69 27.14 17.61
N ALA A 486 4.99 28.09 17.01
CA ALA A 486 3.53 28.14 17.05
C ALA A 486 2.90 26.90 16.38
N VAL A 487 3.48 26.47 15.26
CA VAL A 487 3.08 25.24 14.56
C VAL A 487 3.41 24.01 15.43
N GLN A 488 4.60 23.94 16.02
CA GLN A 488 4.99 22.88 16.95
C GLN A 488 4.01 22.75 18.12
N ASP A 489 3.66 23.86 18.78
CA ASP A 489 2.75 23.87 19.93
C ASP A 489 1.36 23.29 19.56
N GLN A 490 0.85 23.60 18.37
CA GLN A 490 -0.42 23.04 17.86
C GLN A 490 -0.37 21.51 17.72
N TYR A 491 0.75 20.96 17.23
CA TYR A 491 0.94 19.51 17.05
C TYR A 491 1.35 18.77 18.33
N GLU A 492 2.00 19.44 19.28
CA GLU A 492 2.31 18.85 20.59
C GLU A 492 1.06 18.68 21.45
N ASP A 493 0.06 19.57 21.32
CA ASP A 493 -1.24 19.46 22.00
C ASP A 493 -2.17 18.42 21.33
N SER A 494 -2.16 18.32 20.00
CA SER A 494 -2.94 17.28 19.30
C SER A 494 -2.23 16.82 18.02
N PRO A 495 -1.50 15.69 18.04
CA PRO A 495 -0.80 15.18 16.87
C PRO A 495 -1.80 14.65 15.83
N TYR A 496 -1.61 14.97 14.54
CA TYR A 496 -2.51 14.54 13.47
C TYR A 496 -1.78 14.36 12.12
N PRO A 497 -2.36 13.59 11.18
CA PRO A 497 -3.54 12.71 11.34
C PRO A 497 -3.19 11.48 12.20
N ARG A 498 -4.07 11.04 13.12
CA ARG A 498 -3.89 9.78 13.86
C ARG A 498 -4.44 8.59 13.07
N TRP A 499 -3.74 8.25 11.99
CA TRP A 499 -4.11 7.17 11.08
C TRP A 499 -4.14 5.79 11.76
N LEU A 500 -5.23 5.04 11.60
CA LEU A 500 -5.41 3.74 12.28
C LEU A 500 -4.69 2.58 11.57
N SER A 501 -4.48 2.73 10.26
CA SER A 501 -3.96 1.72 9.33
C SER A 501 -3.51 2.36 8.02
N ILE A 502 -2.66 1.68 7.25
CA ILE A 502 -2.19 2.13 5.92
C ILE A 502 -2.15 0.96 4.93
N ASN A 503 -2.17 1.28 3.64
CA ASN A 503 -1.82 0.34 2.59
C ASN A 503 -0.29 0.24 2.49
N LEU A 504 0.27 -0.93 2.78
CA LEU A 504 1.69 -1.20 2.55
C LEU A 504 1.90 -1.68 1.12
N HIS A 505 2.95 -1.20 0.47
CA HIS A 505 3.28 -1.56 -0.91
C HIS A 505 4.27 -2.72 -0.95
N GLN A 506 4.21 -3.50 -2.04
CA GLN A 506 5.33 -4.36 -2.38
C GLN A 506 6.47 -3.49 -2.92
N PRO A 507 7.69 -3.61 -2.36
CA PRO A 507 8.80 -2.79 -2.82
C PRO A 507 9.09 -3.04 -4.30
N ARG A 508 9.25 -1.96 -5.07
CA ARG A 508 9.57 -2.01 -6.50
C ARG A 508 10.93 -1.36 -6.75
N SER A 509 11.50 -1.64 -7.92
CA SER A 509 12.74 -0.95 -8.29
C SER A 509 12.45 0.52 -8.57
N TYR A 510 13.43 1.38 -8.28
CA TYR A 510 13.37 2.81 -8.56
C TYR A 510 12.91 3.08 -10.01
N GLN A 511 13.57 2.44 -10.98
CA GLN A 511 13.26 2.61 -12.41
C GLN A 511 11.82 2.21 -12.78
N GLN A 512 11.27 1.15 -12.18
CA GLN A 512 9.89 0.73 -12.45
C GLN A 512 8.88 1.79 -12.00
N ILE A 513 9.07 2.36 -10.82
CA ILE A 513 8.16 3.38 -10.26
C ILE A 513 8.13 4.62 -11.17
N TRP A 514 9.29 5.08 -11.62
CA TRP A 514 9.37 6.26 -12.49
C TRP A 514 8.77 6.02 -13.86
N MET A 515 8.97 4.84 -14.43
CA MET A 515 8.35 4.46 -15.71
C MET A 515 6.82 4.46 -15.62
N GLU A 516 6.25 4.04 -14.49
CA GLU A 516 4.79 4.04 -14.31
C GLU A 516 4.23 5.46 -14.07
N LEU A 517 4.90 6.26 -13.24
CA LEU A 517 4.46 7.61 -12.91
C LEU A 517 4.63 8.55 -14.10
N PHE A 518 5.80 8.52 -14.74
CA PHE A 518 6.23 9.41 -15.81
C PHE A 518 6.92 8.63 -16.94
N PRO A 519 6.16 7.92 -17.81
CA PRO A 519 6.69 7.01 -18.83
C PRO A 519 7.66 7.64 -19.84
N HIS A 520 7.59 8.96 -19.99
CA HIS A 520 8.39 9.71 -20.93
C HIS A 520 9.60 10.42 -20.29
N PHE A 521 9.71 10.35 -18.97
CA PHE A 521 10.82 10.91 -18.21
C PHE A 521 11.89 9.83 -17.97
N GLN A 522 13.12 10.12 -18.38
CA GLN A 522 14.26 9.26 -18.06
C GLN A 522 14.77 9.61 -16.65
N ALA A 523 14.46 8.74 -15.68
CA ALA A 523 14.90 8.93 -14.31
C ALA A 523 16.43 8.84 -14.18
N PRO A 524 17.05 9.66 -13.31
CA PRO A 524 18.48 9.57 -13.02
C PRO A 524 18.91 8.16 -12.61
N ASP A 525 20.06 7.72 -13.10
CA ASP A 525 20.69 6.50 -12.56
C ASP A 525 21.48 6.89 -11.31
N PHE A 526 21.04 6.41 -10.15
CA PHE A 526 21.74 6.66 -8.89
C PHE A 526 22.85 5.62 -8.71
N PRO A 527 24.12 6.03 -8.56
CA PRO A 527 25.26 5.12 -8.56
C PRO A 527 25.37 4.28 -7.27
N THR A 528 24.58 4.60 -6.25
CA THR A 528 24.65 3.99 -4.91
C THR A 528 23.31 3.39 -4.51
N SER A 529 23.39 2.21 -3.91
CA SER A 529 22.29 1.48 -3.27
C SER A 529 22.71 1.20 -1.83
N PRO A 530 21.87 1.46 -0.81
CA PRO A 530 20.49 1.97 -0.87
C PRO A 530 20.36 3.44 -1.32
N ILE A 531 19.17 3.80 -1.78
CA ILE A 531 18.77 5.20 -2.04
C ILE A 531 18.52 5.91 -0.71
N ASP A 532 19.23 7.00 -0.43
CA ASP A 532 18.89 7.89 0.69
C ASP A 532 17.71 8.83 0.37
N LEU A 533 16.64 8.72 1.15
CA LEU A 533 15.40 9.48 1.06
C LEU A 533 15.18 10.32 2.33
N LEU A 534 14.88 11.62 2.17
CA LEU A 534 14.44 12.49 3.25
C LEU A 534 12.94 12.79 3.10
N ILE A 535 12.16 12.56 4.16
CA ILE A 535 10.79 13.06 4.29
C ILE A 535 10.82 14.29 5.20
N ALA A 536 10.64 15.48 4.63
CA ALA A 536 10.74 16.75 5.34
C ALA A 536 9.35 17.25 5.76
N GLY A 537 9.06 17.09 7.06
CA GLY A 537 7.76 17.36 7.70
C GLY A 537 6.83 16.16 7.58
N CYS A 538 7.16 15.07 8.28
CA CYS A 538 6.42 13.81 8.17
C CYS A 538 5.15 13.77 9.03
N GLY A 539 4.90 14.75 9.90
CA GLY A 539 3.81 14.73 10.87
C GLY A 539 3.81 13.45 11.70
N THR A 540 2.68 12.75 11.71
CA THR A 540 2.50 11.42 12.35
C THR A 540 3.00 10.24 11.51
N GLY A 541 3.74 10.49 10.43
CA GLY A 541 4.55 9.50 9.72
C GLY A 541 3.83 8.60 8.71
N SER A 542 2.55 8.83 8.41
CA SER A 542 1.82 8.00 7.42
C SER A 542 2.49 8.01 6.05
N HIS A 543 2.81 9.20 5.54
CA HIS A 543 3.51 9.38 4.27
C HIS A 543 4.90 8.73 4.31
N ALA A 544 5.65 8.91 5.40
CA ALA A 544 6.98 8.31 5.55
C ALA A 544 6.95 6.77 5.53
N ALA A 545 5.95 6.16 6.18
CA ALA A 545 5.75 4.71 6.19
C ALA A 545 5.36 4.16 4.79
N ILE A 546 4.54 4.91 4.04
CA ILE A 546 4.19 4.54 2.66
C ILE A 546 5.43 4.64 1.76
N SER A 547 6.19 5.73 1.85
CA SER A 547 7.37 5.96 1.02
C SER A 547 8.51 4.98 1.34
N SER A 548 8.68 4.57 2.59
CA SER A 548 9.70 3.58 2.99
C SER A 548 9.47 2.17 2.44
N THR A 549 8.22 1.83 2.11
CA THR A 549 7.87 0.53 1.51
C THR A 549 7.71 0.58 -0.01
N ARG A 550 7.78 1.77 -0.60
CA ARG A 550 7.63 1.98 -2.04
C ARG A 550 8.82 1.41 -2.83
N PHE A 551 10.04 1.60 -2.33
CA PHE A 551 11.29 1.25 -2.99
C PHE A 551 11.94 0.01 -2.36
N ALA A 552 12.54 -0.86 -3.19
CA ALA A 552 13.19 -2.10 -2.74
C ALA A 552 14.45 -1.91 -1.89
N ASP A 553 15.23 -0.85 -2.13
CA ASP A 553 16.47 -0.59 -1.40
C ASP A 553 16.60 0.92 -1.08
N VAL A 554 16.01 1.32 0.05
CA VAL A 554 15.91 2.73 0.46
C VAL A 554 16.15 2.87 1.96
N ASN A 555 16.92 3.89 2.33
CA ASN A 555 17.07 4.37 3.69
C ASN A 555 16.28 5.67 3.85
N VAL A 556 15.37 5.72 4.82
CA VAL A 556 14.50 6.88 5.01
C VAL A 556 14.84 7.60 6.31
N LEU A 557 15.16 8.89 6.21
CA LEU A 557 15.13 9.83 7.32
C LEU A 557 13.83 10.63 7.23
N ALA A 558 12.98 10.54 8.25
CA ALA A 558 11.77 11.34 8.35
C ALA A 558 11.90 12.33 9.51
N ILE A 559 11.62 13.60 9.24
CA ILE A 559 11.76 14.66 10.23
C ILE A 559 10.46 15.43 10.43
N ASP A 560 10.25 15.91 11.65
CA ASP A 560 9.14 16.82 11.99
C ASP A 560 9.50 17.72 13.18
N LEU A 561 8.70 18.75 13.44
CA LEU A 561 8.87 19.66 14.58
C LEU A 561 8.38 19.04 15.89
N SER A 562 7.33 18.20 15.85
CA SER A 562 6.63 17.69 17.04
C SER A 562 7.14 16.32 17.46
N ARG A 563 7.74 16.21 18.66
CA ARG A 563 8.12 14.90 19.22
C ARG A 563 6.90 14.04 19.54
N GLN A 564 5.79 14.67 19.92
CA GLN A 564 4.54 13.95 20.12
C GLN A 564 4.07 13.25 18.82
N SER A 565 4.11 13.96 17.69
CA SER A 565 3.78 13.38 16.38
C SER A 565 4.76 12.29 15.95
N LEU A 566 6.06 12.51 16.15
CA LEU A 566 7.11 11.53 15.83
C LEU A 566 7.03 10.26 16.70
N SER A 567 6.64 10.38 17.97
CA SER A 567 6.46 9.22 18.84
C SER A 567 5.31 8.31 18.39
N TYR A 568 4.22 8.91 17.92
CA TYR A 568 3.13 8.19 17.27
C TYR A 568 3.61 7.52 15.98
N ALA A 569 4.34 8.27 15.14
CA ALA A 569 4.89 7.78 13.88
C ALA A 569 5.78 6.55 14.07
N GLN A 570 6.72 6.60 15.01
CA GLN A 570 7.62 5.49 15.34
C GLN A 570 6.83 4.27 15.84
N ARG A 571 5.90 4.43 16.78
CA ARG A 571 5.05 3.32 17.27
C ARG A 571 4.30 2.64 16.11
N MET A 572 3.80 3.44 15.17
CA MET A 572 3.07 2.91 14.02
C MET A 572 3.99 2.24 13.00
N ALA A 573 5.22 2.73 12.81
CA ALA A 573 6.25 2.07 12.00
C ALA A 573 6.64 0.71 12.62
N ASP A 574 6.84 0.65 13.94
CA ASP A 574 7.16 -0.59 14.67
C ASP A 574 6.05 -1.64 14.52
N ARG A 575 4.78 -1.21 14.67
CA ARG A 575 3.61 -2.08 14.46
C ARG A 575 3.59 -2.69 13.06
N ASN A 576 4.02 -1.93 12.05
CA ASN A 576 4.08 -2.37 10.65
C ASN A 576 5.44 -2.99 10.27
N GLN A 577 6.35 -3.19 11.24
CA GLN A 577 7.68 -3.80 11.03
C GLN A 577 8.55 -3.07 9.98
N ILE A 578 8.44 -1.74 9.93
CA ILE A 578 9.20 -0.90 8.99
C ILE A 578 10.55 -0.54 9.61
N ASN A 579 11.61 -1.24 9.19
CA ASN A 579 12.93 -1.15 9.82
C ASN A 579 13.90 -0.18 9.11
N ASN A 580 13.56 0.29 7.91
CA ASN A 580 14.37 1.19 7.08
C ASN A 580 14.00 2.67 7.23
N LEU A 581 13.29 3.01 8.30
CA LEU A 581 12.74 4.35 8.57
C LEU A 581 13.21 4.84 9.93
N ARG A 582 13.86 6.01 9.94
CA ARG A 582 14.35 6.68 11.15
C ARG A 582 13.66 8.02 11.33
N PHE A 583 13.10 8.25 12.51
CA PHE A 583 12.45 9.51 12.86
C PHE A 583 13.37 10.41 13.68
N ALA A 584 13.36 11.72 13.39
CA ALA A 584 14.12 12.70 14.14
C ALA A 584 13.41 14.06 14.22
N GLN A 585 13.57 14.77 15.34
CA GLN A 585 13.04 16.12 15.47
C GLN A 585 13.94 17.13 14.75
N ALA A 586 13.39 17.90 13.82
CA ALA A 586 14.12 18.96 13.15
C ALA A 586 13.22 20.07 12.60
N ASP A 587 13.77 21.28 12.50
CA ASP A 587 13.25 22.39 11.72
C ASP A 587 13.94 22.42 10.36
N ILE A 588 13.15 22.48 9.29
CA ILE A 588 13.65 22.55 7.90
C ILE A 588 14.68 23.68 7.74
N LEU A 589 14.48 24.84 8.37
CA LEU A 589 15.39 25.99 8.29
C LEU A 589 16.75 25.72 8.96
N GLY A 590 16.80 24.79 9.90
CA GLY A 590 18.01 24.36 10.61
C GLY A 590 18.85 23.31 9.85
N LEU A 591 18.27 22.62 8.87
CA LEU A 591 18.92 21.49 8.18
C LEU A 591 20.12 21.87 7.32
N LYS A 592 20.36 23.16 7.09
CA LYS A 592 21.59 23.66 6.44
C LYS A 592 22.89 23.19 7.13
N SER A 593 22.79 22.76 8.38
CA SER A 593 23.88 22.20 9.19
C SER A 593 24.14 20.71 8.96
N LEU A 594 23.29 20.01 8.19
CA LEU A 594 23.46 18.60 7.91
C LEU A 594 24.51 18.35 6.82
N ASP A 595 25.46 17.47 7.12
CA ASP A 595 26.46 17.01 6.15
C ASP A 595 25.89 15.99 5.16
N GLN A 596 24.83 15.28 5.53
CA GLN A 596 24.18 14.28 4.68
C GLN A 596 23.55 14.92 3.43
N ARG A 597 23.58 14.19 2.31
CA ARG A 597 22.86 14.51 1.08
C ARG A 597 21.90 13.37 0.73
N PHE A 598 20.86 13.70 -0.02
CA PHE A 598 19.77 12.79 -0.35
C PHE A 598 19.58 12.70 -1.85
N HIS A 599 19.26 11.49 -2.34
CA HIS A 599 18.91 11.26 -3.73
C HIS A 599 17.49 11.76 -4.02
N ILE A 600 16.62 11.57 -3.04
CA ILE A 600 15.20 11.91 -3.09
C ILE A 600 14.84 12.71 -1.83
N ILE A 601 14.06 13.77 -2.00
CA ILE A 601 13.39 14.47 -0.90
C ILE A 601 11.89 14.49 -1.18
N GLU A 602 11.06 14.24 -0.17
CA GLU A 602 9.62 14.46 -0.26
C GLU A 602 9.20 15.46 0.83
N SER A 603 8.51 16.52 0.43
CA SER A 603 7.95 17.52 1.33
C SER A 603 6.54 17.87 0.87
N VAL A 604 5.62 16.98 1.22
CA VAL A 604 4.21 17.02 0.83
C VAL A 604 3.41 17.51 2.03
N GLY A 605 2.74 18.66 1.92
CA GLY A 605 1.89 19.13 3.02
C GLY A 605 2.54 20.08 4.03
N VAL A 606 3.76 20.57 3.80
CA VAL A 606 4.57 21.20 4.87
C VAL A 606 5.00 22.62 4.53
N LEU A 607 5.64 22.81 3.38
CA LEU A 607 6.23 24.11 3.00
C LEU A 607 5.20 25.25 2.98
N HIS A 608 3.93 24.95 2.71
CA HIS A 608 2.87 25.96 2.67
C HIS A 608 2.40 26.46 4.04
N HIS A 609 2.83 25.84 5.14
CA HIS A 609 2.63 26.33 6.50
C HIS A 609 3.79 27.24 6.97
N MET A 610 4.88 27.31 6.21
CA MET A 610 6.02 28.18 6.53
C MET A 610 5.71 29.64 6.21
N LYS A 611 6.26 30.56 7.01
CA LYS A 611 6.21 32.00 6.72
C LYS A 611 6.88 32.37 5.40
N GLN A 612 8.00 31.70 5.08
CA GLN A 612 8.75 31.86 3.84
C GLN A 612 9.02 30.48 3.19
N PRO A 613 8.06 29.94 2.42
CA PRO A 613 8.16 28.62 1.80
C PRO A 613 9.39 28.46 0.90
N GLU A 614 9.78 29.53 0.18
CA GLU A 614 10.98 29.55 -0.67
C GLU A 614 12.28 29.34 0.13
N ALA A 615 12.37 29.83 1.36
CA ALA A 615 13.54 29.64 2.21
C ALA A 615 13.69 28.16 2.61
N GLY A 616 12.58 27.51 3.00
CA GLY A 616 12.57 26.07 3.28
C GLY A 616 12.91 25.25 2.04
N LEU A 617 12.30 25.56 0.89
CA LEU A 617 12.58 24.86 -0.36
C LEU A 617 14.04 24.98 -0.81
N LYS A 618 14.68 26.14 -0.63
CA LYS A 618 16.11 26.32 -0.90
C LYS A 618 16.99 25.45 0.00
N VAL A 619 16.65 25.32 1.28
CA VAL A 619 17.38 24.41 2.18
C VAL A 619 17.26 22.97 1.69
N LEU A 620 16.05 22.50 1.42
CA LEU A 620 15.82 21.15 0.92
C LEU A 620 16.54 20.89 -0.41
N ARG A 621 16.43 21.80 -1.38
CA ARG A 621 17.12 21.70 -2.67
C ARG A 621 18.63 21.56 -2.50
N ASN A 622 19.24 22.25 -1.52
CA ASN A 622 20.68 22.16 -1.26
C ASN A 622 21.12 20.85 -0.60
N LEU A 623 20.19 20.12 0.00
CA LEU A 623 20.43 18.78 0.55
C LEU A 623 20.35 17.68 -0.52
N LEU A 624 19.83 17.96 -1.72
CA LEU A 624 19.85 16.99 -2.81
C LEU A 624 21.27 16.74 -3.33
N HIS A 625 21.52 15.52 -3.82
CA HIS A 625 22.62 15.27 -4.75
C HIS A 625 22.39 16.04 -6.08
N PRO A 626 23.45 16.27 -6.89
CA PRO A 626 23.29 16.69 -8.28
C PRO A 626 22.33 15.74 -9.02
N ASN A 627 21.41 16.28 -9.81
CA ASN A 627 20.31 15.55 -10.46
C ASN A 627 19.30 14.87 -9.51
N GLY A 628 19.37 15.14 -8.20
CA GLY A 628 18.43 14.61 -7.21
C GLY A 628 17.00 15.08 -7.45
N MET A 629 16.05 14.31 -6.90
CA MET A 629 14.63 14.44 -7.17
C MET A 629 13.89 14.96 -5.94
N ILE A 630 12.90 15.83 -6.11
CA ILE A 630 12.07 16.32 -5.01
C ILE A 630 10.58 16.23 -5.33
N ASN A 631 9.80 15.62 -4.43
CA ASN A 631 8.35 15.62 -4.47
C ASN A 631 7.81 16.73 -3.57
N LEU A 632 6.89 17.54 -4.08
CA LEU A 632 6.35 18.70 -3.41
C LEU A 632 4.82 18.64 -3.38
N GLY A 633 4.23 19.08 -2.27
CA GLY A 633 2.78 19.14 -2.06
C GLY A 633 2.30 20.54 -1.66
N PHE A 634 1.48 21.16 -2.50
CA PHE A 634 0.89 22.49 -2.23
C PHE A 634 -0.62 22.48 -2.45
N TYR A 635 -1.37 23.22 -1.64
CA TYR A 635 -2.81 23.32 -1.84
C TYR A 635 -3.18 24.34 -2.94
N SER A 636 -4.14 23.94 -3.79
CA SER A 636 -4.70 24.80 -4.85
C SER A 636 -5.60 25.88 -4.27
N SER A 637 -5.37 27.14 -4.67
CA SER A 637 -6.26 28.25 -4.31
C SER A 637 -7.66 28.08 -4.91
N MET A 638 -7.76 27.44 -6.07
CA MET A 638 -9.02 27.21 -6.75
C MET A 638 -9.81 26.10 -6.05
N ALA A 639 -9.15 24.98 -5.74
CA ALA A 639 -9.80 23.84 -5.11
C ALA A 639 -10.12 24.09 -3.63
N ARG A 640 -9.31 24.89 -2.92
CA ARG A 640 -9.52 25.29 -1.51
C ARG A 640 -10.52 26.45 -1.32
N ARG A 641 -11.18 26.95 -2.37
CA ARG A 641 -12.11 28.11 -2.28
C ARG A 641 -13.15 27.97 -1.17
N HIS A 642 -13.76 26.79 -1.02
CA HIS A 642 -14.79 26.55 -0.01
C HIS A 642 -14.21 26.48 1.40
N ILE A 643 -13.02 25.91 1.55
CA ILE A 643 -12.28 25.86 2.82
C ILE A 643 -11.86 27.27 3.26
N THR A 644 -11.41 28.09 2.32
CA THR A 644 -11.06 29.51 2.57
C THR A 644 -12.28 30.30 3.06
N GLN A 645 -13.44 30.10 2.44
CA GLN A 645 -14.69 30.72 2.89
C GLN A 645 -15.12 30.25 4.29
N ALA A 646 -14.91 28.96 4.62
CA ALA A 646 -15.16 28.44 5.97
C ALA A 646 -14.25 29.07 7.00
N ARG A 647 -12.94 29.16 6.71
CA ARG A 647 -11.96 29.81 7.59
C ARG A 647 -12.31 31.26 7.85
N GLU A 648 -12.73 31.99 6.83
CA GLU A 648 -13.19 33.38 7.00
C GLU A 648 -14.44 33.47 7.90
N ARG A 649 -15.38 32.51 7.77
CA ARG A 649 -16.56 32.43 8.63
C ARG A 649 -16.20 32.21 10.11
N PHE A 650 -15.20 31.38 10.39
CA PHE A 650 -14.81 31.01 11.76
C PHE A 650 -13.54 31.72 12.27
N LYS A 651 -13.05 32.75 11.57
CA LYS A 651 -11.77 33.42 11.88
C LYS A 651 -11.64 33.98 13.31
N ASN A 652 -12.76 34.35 13.92
CA ASN A 652 -12.82 34.93 15.26
C ASN A 652 -13.17 33.88 16.34
N THR A 653 -13.27 32.61 15.96
CA THR A 653 -13.62 31.51 16.85
C THR A 653 -12.34 30.83 17.33
N THR A 654 -12.11 30.80 18.64
CA THR A 654 -10.99 30.06 19.23
C THR A 654 -11.16 28.56 18.96
N PRO A 655 -10.14 27.84 18.48
CA PRO A 655 -10.25 26.42 18.11
C PRO A 655 -10.20 25.46 19.30
N SER A 656 -11.07 25.65 20.29
CA SER A 656 -11.26 24.68 21.37
C SER A 656 -12.05 23.45 20.88
N PRO A 657 -11.92 22.27 21.51
CA PRO A 657 -12.72 21.09 21.17
C PRO A 657 -14.22 21.38 21.09
N GLU A 658 -14.74 22.20 21.99
CA GLU A 658 -16.15 22.56 22.02
C GLU A 658 -16.56 23.46 20.86
N ASN A 659 -15.75 24.47 20.56
CA ASN A 659 -16.02 25.37 19.44
C ASN A 659 -15.90 24.65 18.09
N ILE A 660 -14.99 23.69 17.96
CA ILE A 660 -14.88 22.83 16.76
C ILE A 660 -16.15 21.98 16.61
N ARG A 661 -16.62 21.34 17.69
CA ARG A 661 -17.90 20.60 17.67
C ARG A 661 -19.06 21.49 17.26
N GLN A 662 -19.15 22.69 17.83
CA GLN A 662 -20.21 23.65 17.48
C GLN A 662 -20.14 24.04 16.00
N ALA A 663 -18.96 24.42 15.49
CA ALA A 663 -18.77 24.76 14.09
C ALA A 663 -19.15 23.61 13.15
N ARG A 664 -18.84 22.36 13.54
CA ARG A 664 -19.27 21.17 12.80
C ARG A 664 -20.79 21.03 12.75
N GLN A 665 -21.48 21.24 13.87
CA GLN A 665 -22.94 21.20 13.91
C GLN A 665 -23.57 22.33 13.08
N GLU A 666 -22.98 23.53 13.11
CA GLU A 666 -23.41 24.65 12.26
C GLU A 666 -23.29 24.30 10.77
N LEU A 667 -22.16 23.71 10.35
CA LEU A 667 -21.94 23.29 8.97
C LEU A 667 -22.85 22.12 8.56
N PHE A 668 -23.10 21.16 9.44
CA PHE A 668 -24.08 20.10 9.18
C PHE A 668 -25.51 20.61 9.02
N ALA A 669 -25.86 21.70 9.68
CA ALA A 669 -27.19 22.32 9.60
C ALA A 669 -27.40 23.15 8.33
N LEU A 670 -26.36 23.43 7.55
CA LEU A 670 -26.47 24.19 6.32
C LEU A 670 -27.30 23.45 5.26
N PRO A 671 -28.10 24.18 4.44
CA PRO A 671 -28.75 23.65 3.25
C PRO A 671 -27.77 22.97 2.29
N THR A 672 -28.24 21.98 1.53
CA THR A 672 -27.39 21.23 0.59
C THR A 672 -26.85 22.06 -0.57
N ASP A 673 -27.49 23.19 -0.87
CA ASP A 673 -27.10 24.17 -1.89
C ASP A 673 -26.15 25.26 -1.35
N ASP A 674 -25.86 25.29 -0.04
CA ASP A 674 -24.87 26.19 0.52
C ASP A 674 -23.45 25.79 0.04
N PRO A 675 -22.62 26.73 -0.45
CA PRO A 675 -21.26 26.44 -0.89
C PRO A 675 -20.38 25.71 0.15
N LEU A 676 -20.59 25.98 1.44
CA LEU A 676 -19.84 25.37 2.54
C LEU A 676 -20.32 23.95 2.88
N HIS A 677 -21.45 23.51 2.34
CA HIS A 677 -21.93 22.14 2.52
C HIS A 677 -20.92 21.12 1.97
N SER A 678 -20.11 21.50 0.98
CA SER A 678 -19.03 20.66 0.43
C SER A 678 -17.99 20.24 1.48
N ILE A 679 -17.79 21.03 2.54
CA ILE A 679 -16.83 20.77 3.62
C ILE A 679 -17.20 19.51 4.39
N THR A 680 -18.49 19.26 4.59
CA THR A 680 -18.97 18.08 5.33
C THR A 680 -18.78 16.78 4.54
N LYS A 681 -18.30 16.86 3.28
CA LYS A 681 -17.93 15.70 2.46
C LYS A 681 -16.44 15.36 2.57
N ASN A 682 -15.63 16.22 3.17
CA ASN A 682 -14.22 15.94 3.40
C ASN A 682 -14.09 15.00 4.62
N ASN A 683 -13.26 13.96 4.51
CA ASN A 683 -12.96 13.03 5.60
C ASN A 683 -12.34 13.75 6.81
N ASP A 684 -11.50 14.77 6.57
CA ASP A 684 -10.85 15.60 7.60
C ASP A 684 -11.86 16.31 8.50
N PHE A 685 -13.11 16.45 8.05
CA PHE A 685 -14.18 17.04 8.85
C PHE A 685 -14.54 16.19 10.08
N TYR A 686 -14.22 14.90 10.09
CA TYR A 686 -14.83 13.91 10.99
C TYR A 686 -14.04 13.60 12.26
N SER A 687 -12.79 14.03 12.39
CA SER A 687 -12.03 14.06 13.66
C SER A 687 -11.90 15.50 14.20
N LEU A 688 -11.45 15.71 15.45
CA LEU A 688 -11.25 17.06 15.98
C LEU A 688 -10.00 17.73 15.40
N SER A 689 -8.87 17.02 15.37
CA SER A 689 -7.60 17.60 14.95
C SER A 689 -7.55 17.89 13.46
N GLU A 690 -8.08 17.00 12.62
CA GLU A 690 -8.15 17.22 11.17
C GLU A 690 -9.19 18.32 10.85
N CYS A 691 -10.30 18.40 11.59
CA CYS A 691 -11.28 19.48 11.39
C CYS A 691 -10.70 20.84 11.82
N ARG A 692 -9.89 20.85 12.89
CA ARG A 692 -9.11 22.02 13.32
C ARG A 692 -8.15 22.47 12.22
N ASP A 693 -7.40 21.56 11.62
CA ASP A 693 -6.52 21.86 10.48
C ASP A 693 -7.32 22.37 9.27
N LEU A 694 -8.44 21.73 8.96
CA LEU A 694 -9.27 22.10 7.83
C LEU A 694 -9.82 23.54 7.97
N ILE A 695 -10.36 23.91 9.13
CA ILE A 695 -11.20 25.12 9.28
C ILE A 695 -10.58 26.20 10.18
N PHE A 696 -9.59 25.87 11.02
CA PHE A 696 -9.04 26.77 12.03
C PHE A 696 -7.51 26.90 11.99
N HIS A 697 -6.85 26.38 10.95
CA HIS A 697 -5.40 26.43 10.87
C HIS A 697 -4.87 27.88 10.87
N THR A 698 -3.83 28.11 11.67
CA THR A 698 -3.29 29.47 11.91
C THR A 698 -2.50 30.03 10.73
N GLN A 699 -1.90 29.17 9.91
CA GLN A 699 -1.03 29.56 8.81
C GLN A 699 -1.11 28.54 7.65
N GLU A 700 -1.88 28.82 6.60
CA GLU A 700 -1.86 28.03 5.36
C GLU A 700 -1.83 28.96 4.16
N ARG A 701 -0.86 28.75 3.26
CA ARG A 701 -0.79 29.44 1.97
C ARG A 701 -1.26 28.51 0.85
N CYS A 702 -2.29 28.92 0.13
CA CYS A 702 -2.67 28.30 -1.14
C CYS A 702 -1.86 28.88 -2.31
N TYR A 703 -1.77 28.12 -3.40
CA TYR A 703 -1.02 28.49 -4.60
C TYR A 703 -1.88 28.36 -5.85
N THR A 704 -1.53 29.16 -6.85
CA THR A 704 -1.86 28.90 -8.25
C THR A 704 -0.71 28.14 -8.94
N ILE A 705 -0.99 27.50 -10.07
CA ILE A 705 0.04 26.82 -10.87
C ILE A 705 1.13 27.81 -11.36
N ALA A 706 0.76 29.07 -11.65
CA ALA A 706 1.71 30.12 -12.02
C ALA A 706 2.68 30.45 -10.87
N GLU A 707 2.19 30.54 -9.63
CA GLU A 707 3.05 30.75 -8.47
C GLU A 707 3.96 29.55 -8.21
N ILE A 708 3.48 28.31 -8.41
CA ILE A 708 4.31 27.10 -8.34
C ILE A 708 5.46 27.17 -9.35
N LYS A 709 5.14 27.51 -10.61
CA LYS A 709 6.14 27.67 -11.68
C LYS A 709 7.22 28.68 -11.29
N GLN A 710 6.85 29.82 -10.71
CA GLN A 710 7.79 30.82 -10.23
C GLN A 710 8.64 30.31 -9.06
N LEU A 711 8.00 29.68 -8.06
CA LEU A 711 8.66 29.15 -6.87
C LEU A 711 9.74 28.12 -7.22
N ILE A 712 9.42 27.10 -8.01
CA ILE A 712 10.37 26.05 -8.36
C ILE A 712 11.52 26.59 -9.23
N SER A 713 11.22 27.50 -10.16
CA SER A 713 12.23 28.13 -11.02
C SER A 713 13.23 28.96 -10.19
N SER A 714 12.73 29.72 -9.21
CA SER A 714 13.59 30.52 -8.30
C SER A 714 14.52 29.68 -7.42
N CYS A 715 14.20 28.39 -7.26
CA CYS A 715 14.98 27.44 -6.46
C CYS A 715 15.89 26.53 -7.31
N GLY A 716 15.96 26.73 -8.62
CA GLY A 716 16.77 25.88 -9.51
C GLY A 716 16.21 24.45 -9.64
N LEU A 717 14.89 24.33 -9.71
CA LEU A 717 14.17 23.07 -9.86
C LEU A 717 13.43 23.05 -11.20
N ARG A 718 13.57 21.96 -11.95
CA ARG A 718 12.83 21.68 -13.19
C ARG A 718 11.64 20.80 -12.90
N PHE A 719 10.45 21.23 -13.31
CA PHE A 719 9.23 20.43 -13.21
C PHE A 719 9.34 19.16 -14.07
N ILE A 720 8.82 18.05 -13.55
CA ILE A 720 8.72 16.77 -14.25
C ILE A 720 7.28 16.45 -14.60
N GLY A 721 6.37 16.59 -13.63
CA GLY A 721 4.96 16.26 -13.81
C GLY A 721 4.20 16.14 -12.49
N PHE A 722 2.88 16.22 -12.57
CA PHE A 722 1.99 15.98 -11.44
C PHE A 722 1.77 14.48 -11.20
N GLU A 723 1.76 14.05 -9.94
CA GLU A 723 1.19 12.76 -9.54
C GLU A 723 -0.35 12.90 -9.54
N LEU A 724 -0.99 12.45 -10.63
CA LEU A 724 -2.44 12.61 -10.79
C LEU A 724 -3.22 11.55 -9.99
N PRO A 725 -4.30 11.93 -9.29
CA PRO A 725 -5.08 11.00 -8.46
C PRO A 725 -5.94 10.04 -9.26
N SER A 726 -6.23 10.33 -10.54
CA SER A 726 -7.11 9.51 -11.38
C SER A 726 -6.63 9.45 -12.84
N PRO A 727 -6.68 8.26 -13.48
CA PRO A 727 -6.47 8.12 -14.92
C PRO A 727 -7.46 8.96 -15.76
N VAL A 728 -8.63 9.31 -15.21
CA VAL A 728 -9.64 10.13 -15.90
C VAL A 728 -9.12 11.54 -16.13
N THR A 729 -8.52 12.15 -15.10
CA THR A 729 -7.92 13.50 -15.21
C THR A 729 -6.85 13.54 -16.28
N ARG A 730 -5.99 12.51 -16.34
CA ARG A 730 -4.98 12.38 -17.39
C ARG A 730 -5.60 12.33 -18.78
N LYS A 731 -6.63 11.51 -18.99
CA LYS A 731 -7.34 11.39 -20.28
C LYS A 731 -8.02 12.70 -20.68
N GLN A 732 -8.66 13.40 -19.74
CA GLN A 732 -9.30 14.69 -19.99
C GLN A 732 -8.26 15.75 -20.41
N TYR A 733 -7.16 15.85 -19.67
CA TYR A 733 -6.08 16.76 -19.99
C TYR A 733 -5.50 16.49 -21.39
N MET A 734 -5.18 15.24 -21.70
CA MET A 734 -4.62 14.86 -23.02
C MET A 734 -5.60 15.08 -24.18
N ALA A 735 -6.91 15.06 -23.92
CA ALA A 735 -7.91 15.38 -24.94
C ALA A 735 -7.96 16.89 -25.26
N GLU A 736 -7.73 17.73 -24.26
CA GLU A 736 -7.68 19.20 -24.42
C GLU A 736 -6.33 19.70 -24.94
N TYR A 737 -5.23 19.01 -24.58
CA TYR A 737 -3.85 19.38 -24.94
C TYR A 737 -3.09 18.20 -25.58
N PRO A 738 -3.48 17.75 -26.79
CA PRO A 738 -2.89 16.57 -27.44
C PRO A 738 -1.40 16.73 -27.80
N GLU A 739 -0.93 17.97 -27.95
CA GLU A 739 0.47 18.30 -28.25
C GLU A 739 1.37 18.23 -26.99
N ASP A 740 0.80 18.29 -25.78
CA ASP A 740 1.53 18.12 -24.52
C ASP A 740 1.56 16.65 -24.13
N THR A 741 2.30 15.86 -24.90
CA THR A 741 2.41 14.41 -24.70
C THR A 741 3.13 14.03 -23.40
N GLN A 742 3.90 14.98 -22.83
CA GLN A 742 4.71 14.80 -21.63
C GLN A 742 3.93 15.13 -20.35
N LEU A 743 2.86 15.93 -20.46
CA LEU A 743 2.09 16.47 -19.35
C LEU A 743 2.92 17.35 -18.41
N ASP A 744 4.00 17.94 -18.92
CA ASP A 744 4.98 18.72 -18.16
C ASP A 744 4.80 20.25 -18.34
N ASN A 745 3.80 20.69 -19.11
CA ASN A 745 3.53 22.10 -19.33
C ASN A 745 2.63 22.72 -18.25
N LEU A 746 3.24 23.43 -17.31
CA LEU A 746 2.53 24.13 -16.23
C LEU A 746 1.55 25.21 -16.72
N ASP A 747 1.77 25.84 -17.87
CA ASP A 747 0.85 26.87 -18.37
C ASP A 747 -0.47 26.22 -18.86
N ASN A 748 -0.36 25.10 -19.57
CA ASN A 748 -1.52 24.31 -19.99
C ASN A 748 -2.31 23.78 -18.79
N TRP A 749 -1.63 23.23 -17.78
CA TRP A 749 -2.26 22.82 -16.52
C TRP A 749 -2.97 23.99 -15.81
N GLY A 750 -2.36 25.18 -15.83
CA GLY A 750 -2.96 26.40 -15.29
C GLY A 750 -4.29 26.76 -15.96
N VAL A 751 -4.39 26.62 -17.28
CA VAL A 751 -5.64 26.84 -18.02
C VAL A 751 -6.64 25.71 -17.78
N PHE A 752 -6.17 24.45 -17.73
CA PHE A 752 -7.00 23.28 -17.45
C PHE A 752 -7.71 23.40 -16.08
N GLU A 753 -6.98 23.76 -15.03
CA GLU A 753 -7.57 23.92 -13.69
C GLU A 753 -8.62 25.03 -13.63
N GLN A 754 -8.48 26.11 -14.42
CA GLN A 754 -9.50 27.16 -14.47
C GLN A 754 -10.85 26.64 -15.00
N GLN A 755 -10.81 25.65 -15.90
CA GLN A 755 -12.01 25.00 -16.44
C GLN A 755 -12.51 23.86 -15.52
N HIS A 756 -11.58 23.24 -14.79
CA HIS A 756 -11.83 22.10 -13.91
C HIS A 756 -11.32 22.39 -12.48
N PRO A 757 -11.97 23.29 -11.73
CA PRO A 757 -11.45 23.87 -10.49
C PRO A 757 -11.22 22.89 -9.33
N ASP A 758 -11.75 21.67 -9.44
CA ASP A 758 -11.62 20.61 -8.45
C ASP A 758 -10.57 19.54 -8.84
N THR A 759 -9.82 19.77 -9.93
CA THR A 759 -8.79 18.83 -10.43
C THR A 759 -7.76 18.47 -9.34
N PHE A 760 -7.36 19.45 -8.53
CA PHE A 760 -6.40 19.30 -7.44
C PHE A 760 -7.05 19.47 -6.07
N ILE A 761 -8.25 18.89 -5.87
CA ILE A 761 -9.02 18.98 -4.61
C ILE A 761 -8.26 18.44 -3.39
N GLY A 762 -7.40 17.45 -3.59
CA GLY A 762 -6.44 17.01 -2.57
C GLY A 762 -5.32 18.04 -2.42
N MET A 763 -4.37 18.03 -3.35
CA MET A 763 -3.27 18.99 -3.46
C MET A 763 -2.61 18.88 -4.84
N TYR A 764 -1.79 19.86 -5.20
CA TYR A 764 -0.77 19.69 -6.21
C TYR A 764 0.36 18.82 -5.64
N THR A 765 0.36 17.53 -5.95
CA THR A 765 1.51 16.64 -5.71
C THR A 765 2.31 16.53 -7.00
N PHE A 766 3.59 16.90 -6.99
CA PHE A 766 4.41 16.88 -8.20
C PHE A 766 5.89 16.71 -7.93
N TRP A 767 6.56 16.20 -8.96
CA TRP A 767 7.99 15.99 -8.94
C TRP A 767 8.76 17.09 -9.66
N CYS A 768 9.91 17.43 -9.08
CA CYS A 768 10.91 18.27 -9.70
C CYS A 768 12.29 17.60 -9.65
N GLN A 769 13.14 17.96 -10.60
CA GLN A 769 14.56 17.61 -10.59
C GLN A 769 15.40 18.83 -10.26
N ARG A 770 16.42 18.67 -9.43
CA ARG A 770 17.44 19.69 -9.23
C ARG A 770 18.22 19.94 -10.52
N VAL A 771 18.35 21.22 -10.88
CA VAL A 771 19.16 21.70 -12.01
C VAL A 771 20.30 22.54 -11.45
N ASP A 772 21.53 22.08 -11.64
CA ASP A 772 22.76 22.86 -11.47
C ASP A 772 23.95 22.25 -12.21
#